data_AF-A0AAI9UTL7-F1
#
_entry.id   AF-A0AAI9UTL7-F1
#
_cell.length_a   1.000
_cell.length_b   1.000
_cell.length_c   1.000
_cell.angle_alpha   90.00
_cell.angle_beta   90.00
_cell.angle_gamma   90.00
#
_symmetry.space_group_name_H-M   'P 1'
#
loop_
_entity.id
_entity.type
_entity.pdbx_description
1 polymer ?
#
loop_
_entity_poly.entity_id
_entity_poly.type
_entity_poly.pdbx_seq_one_letter_code
_entity_poly.pdbx_strand_id
1 'polypeptide(L)'
;MPLHQYDYIFAIGTIFAFLDAWNIGANDVANSWATSVSSRSISYIQAMTLGSILEFAGSVGVGARVADTIRTKIVDIDLFENDPALLMLGMTCAIVASSIYLTFCTKIGLPVSTTHSIMGGVIGMGIALIGADNIHWVSPSGGIDSGVVSVFLAWIIAPGISGAFAAIIFTITKYGVMLRKNPVMKGLALVPVYFGITASLLTMLIVWKGGSIKVTFNDAETAGMIIGVGAAWALLITIFFLPWLYRVVVKDDWQLRWYHIALGPLLLRRPEPPVQPEGYGGGIRDFYAGHMTKEELEVARSGGVVRSPSNDIETGSADGEKKVVQGSTDSPATNIPRKDYVHKPIVGPRPEGPWHNGDVLFWMVKKVFLSGVDQDIINMQKKESVLTGDLEEMHARVQHYDNKAEFLYSFMQVMTACTASFTHGANDVANAIGPYATIFQIWNTGVLSGSKSEVPIWILCFGGAGIALGIWTYGYNIMRNLGNRLTLHSPARGFSMELGAACTIILATRLKLPVSTTQCITGATVGVGLCSGTWRSINWRMVGWIYMGWIITLPTAGIISGCLAGVIVNAPRWGLDWPGNRALPLFPEIAKEIDYAKLTALSGDEQILLVSLQGLVNRRQPRLYLYWSQDSAFPDDEVNEAWLRHLETEGYRSADTTSSPLQLIDKYKSEIQGAIIYDTKLPDTINLASTLAGLYGAVLATEELARRFNISITEDLRGRFKNKFELYDHAAREVWPKVTDRIITAIKPLSTILYANRTWTTLLKANSSVTDSSNNGTYTADLSSFVNGNGTVYVNITDAFPADGYGPSVYRVKVTGDGNKTIADFTPGEEAEDSFLFDDGGSHLADYPGGWRFADGASAMIYKFDVPPQTTQLTLTLSMWNQFLVSATSARPGYYKVNSIFRDYIVSTAAPCIWLDSNRPREAALLDKLLRQFQPNAAYLGWFPNGDEMTGVTQLARNGLYVAATDFYFNPTIFSGFNTKSQSQQSSMRGPPWQPPPPPSKKTPKVFLSLVYLEGDNIQYDQRSMFQHWNDSARGSVPLGWTISPLLRDIGPGILSYYQRTSTENDLLIAGPDGAGYTYPGVWPRRALSTFLTQSGEYMRATQTDEVLFVYDRINATDNPLTPGLTLDFRNAVGRNNLRGIYYGSFVSTVDALQVNVTEGFPVTNMVSIGNEESGAATLRNISENWRGRGPLFVAGAVSAFDMTPTSVASMVRKLGDDFEVVRPDMWFQLLRRRESWPGLG
;
A
#
# COMPACT_ATOMS: atom_id res chain seq x y z
N MET A 1 11.00 2.10 1.68
CA MET A 1 11.38 1.82 0.27
C MET A 1 10.39 2.56 -0.61
N PRO A 2 10.78 2.99 -1.83
CA PRO A 2 9.84 3.61 -2.76
C PRO A 2 8.67 2.66 -3.07
N LEU A 3 7.44 3.18 -3.05
CA LEU A 3 6.22 2.42 -3.27
C LEU A 3 5.88 2.34 -4.77
N HIS A 4 6.73 1.68 -5.55
CA HIS A 4 6.58 1.56 -7.01
C HIS A 4 5.25 0.91 -7.44
N GLN A 5 4.66 0.08 -6.58
CA GLN A 5 3.31 -0.47 -6.77
C GLN A 5 2.21 0.59 -6.92
N TYR A 6 2.46 1.84 -6.54
CA TYR A 6 1.53 2.97 -6.65
C TYR A 6 2.00 4.08 -7.60
N ASP A 7 2.90 3.77 -8.54
CA ASP A 7 3.40 4.73 -9.55
C ASP A 7 2.25 5.43 -10.31
N TYR A 8 1.14 4.74 -10.54
CA TYR A 8 -0.04 5.33 -11.19
C TYR A 8 -0.71 6.42 -10.34
N ILE A 9 -0.78 6.26 -9.01
CA ILE A 9 -1.32 7.27 -8.08
C ILE A 9 -0.41 8.49 -8.09
N PHE A 10 0.91 8.26 -8.03
CA PHE A 10 1.90 9.33 -8.11
C PHE A 10 1.81 10.10 -9.43
N ALA A 11 1.69 9.40 -10.57
CA ALA A 11 1.54 10.02 -11.88
C ALA A 11 0.27 10.87 -11.99
N ILE A 12 -0.88 10.35 -11.55
CA ILE A 12 -2.16 11.08 -11.53
C ILE A 12 -2.03 12.30 -10.60
N GLY A 13 -1.51 12.12 -9.39
CA GLY A 13 -1.28 13.20 -8.44
C GLY A 13 -0.39 14.31 -9.00
N THR A 14 0.66 13.95 -9.73
CA THR A 14 1.56 14.90 -10.41
C THR A 14 0.82 15.72 -11.47
N ILE A 15 0.07 15.06 -12.36
CA ILE A 15 -0.67 15.73 -13.45
C ILE A 15 -1.68 16.72 -12.89
N PHE A 16 -2.47 16.28 -11.91
CA PHE A 16 -3.51 17.13 -11.32
C PHE A 16 -2.93 18.20 -10.39
N ALA A 17 -1.78 17.99 -9.76
CA ALA A 17 -1.08 19.04 -9.02
C ALA A 17 -0.59 20.16 -9.96
N PHE A 18 -0.12 19.81 -11.15
CA PHE A 18 0.20 20.81 -12.17
C PHE A 18 -1.03 21.56 -12.65
N LEU A 19 -2.13 20.85 -12.88
CA LEU A 19 -3.40 21.46 -13.28
C LEU A 19 -3.95 22.38 -12.17
N ASP A 20 -3.83 21.99 -10.91
CA ASP A 20 -4.24 22.83 -9.76
C ASP A 20 -3.38 24.10 -9.69
N ALA A 21 -2.05 23.98 -9.84
CA ALA A 21 -1.14 25.13 -9.94
C ALA A 21 -1.47 26.05 -11.13
N TRP A 22 -1.80 25.47 -12.28
CA TRP A 22 -2.27 26.20 -13.45
C TRP A 22 -3.60 26.92 -13.19
N ASN A 23 -4.54 26.28 -12.50
CA ASN A 23 -5.80 26.90 -12.12
C ASN A 23 -5.61 28.03 -11.11
N ILE A 24 -4.65 27.93 -10.19
CA ILE A 24 -4.31 29.00 -9.25
C ILE A 24 -3.90 30.25 -10.03
N GLY A 25 -2.95 30.12 -10.97
CA GLY A 25 -2.56 31.24 -11.81
C GLY A 25 -3.70 31.78 -12.69
N ALA A 26 -4.54 30.90 -13.22
CA ALA A 26 -5.68 31.30 -14.05
C ALA A 26 -6.81 32.00 -13.27
N ASN A 27 -7.13 31.54 -12.07
CA ASN A 27 -8.22 32.11 -11.28
C ASN A 27 -7.79 33.41 -10.59
N ASP A 28 -6.57 33.43 -10.05
CA ASP A 28 -6.17 34.46 -9.09
C ASP A 28 -5.32 35.59 -9.69
N VAL A 29 -4.83 35.49 -10.93
CA VAL A 29 -4.10 36.59 -11.59
C VAL A 29 -4.88 37.91 -11.58
N ALA A 30 -6.21 37.81 -11.65
CA ALA A 30 -7.10 38.94 -11.60
C ALA A 30 -7.02 39.71 -10.27
N ASN A 31 -6.68 39.03 -9.18
CA ASN A 31 -6.58 39.62 -7.84
C ASN A 31 -5.47 40.68 -7.75
N SER A 32 -4.42 40.54 -8.57
CA SER A 32 -3.29 41.48 -8.58
C SER A 32 -3.35 42.44 -9.76
N TRP A 33 -3.85 41.99 -10.92
CA TRP A 33 -3.66 42.72 -12.18
C TRP A 33 -4.93 43.28 -12.81
N ALA A 34 -6.12 42.80 -12.42
CA ALA A 34 -7.34 43.23 -13.10
C ALA A 34 -7.67 44.70 -12.84
N THR A 35 -7.37 45.21 -11.64
CA THR A 35 -7.42 46.64 -11.29
C THR A 35 -6.50 47.49 -12.17
N SER A 36 -5.27 47.04 -12.41
CA SER A 36 -4.24 47.76 -13.20
C SER A 36 -4.50 47.74 -14.71
N VAL A 37 -5.08 46.65 -15.22
CA VAL A 37 -5.52 46.54 -16.62
C VAL A 37 -6.80 47.35 -16.85
N SER A 38 -7.76 47.27 -15.92
CA SER A 38 -9.05 47.99 -16.01
C SER A 38 -8.91 49.50 -15.85
N SER A 39 -7.97 49.95 -15.01
CA SER A 39 -7.61 51.37 -14.88
C SER A 39 -6.77 51.88 -16.04
N ARG A 40 -6.28 51.00 -16.92
CA ARG A 40 -5.38 51.32 -18.05
C ARG A 40 -4.00 51.85 -17.63
N SER A 41 -3.56 51.53 -16.41
CA SER A 41 -2.18 51.77 -15.98
C SER A 41 -1.19 50.91 -16.76
N ILE A 42 -1.59 49.69 -17.12
CA ILE A 42 -0.75 48.75 -17.86
C ILE A 42 -1.57 47.97 -18.92
N SER A 43 -0.91 47.43 -19.94
CA SER A 43 -1.56 46.53 -20.90
C SER A 43 -1.69 45.10 -20.36
N TYR A 44 -2.62 44.32 -20.91
CA TYR A 44 -2.83 42.92 -20.53
C TYR A 44 -1.54 42.08 -20.67
N ILE A 45 -0.83 42.18 -21.79
CA ILE A 45 0.43 41.45 -22.02
C ILE A 45 1.49 41.81 -20.97
N GLN A 46 1.63 43.10 -20.65
CA GLN A 46 2.58 43.54 -19.64
C GLN A 46 2.21 43.01 -18.25
N ALA A 47 0.91 42.98 -17.91
CA ALA A 47 0.43 42.38 -16.67
C ALA A 47 0.72 40.88 -16.61
N MET A 48 0.53 40.13 -17.69
CA MET A 48 0.83 38.68 -17.75
C MET A 48 2.33 38.40 -17.59
N THR A 49 3.18 39.20 -18.24
CA THR A 49 4.65 39.07 -18.14
C THR A 49 5.12 39.35 -16.71
N LEU A 50 4.69 40.47 -16.12
CA LEU A 50 5.08 40.83 -14.75
C LEU A 50 4.49 39.84 -13.74
N GLY A 51 3.23 39.44 -13.91
CA GLY A 51 2.58 38.44 -13.07
C GLY A 51 3.32 37.10 -13.08
N SER A 52 3.71 36.61 -14.26
CA SER A 52 4.48 35.37 -14.38
C SER A 52 5.81 35.43 -13.65
N ILE A 53 6.55 36.53 -13.77
CA ILE A 53 7.85 36.70 -13.11
C ILE A 53 7.66 36.77 -11.59
N LEU A 54 6.69 37.54 -11.13
CA LEU A 54 6.52 37.83 -9.71
C LEU A 54 5.83 36.70 -8.94
N GLU A 55 4.84 36.04 -9.52
CA GLU A 55 4.23 34.86 -8.90
C GLU A 55 5.20 33.68 -8.89
N PHE A 56 5.99 33.48 -9.95
CA PHE A 56 7.06 32.49 -9.95
C PHE A 56 8.13 32.81 -8.88
N ALA A 57 8.57 34.07 -8.79
CA ALA A 57 9.54 34.50 -7.79
C ALA A 57 8.99 34.36 -6.35
N GLY A 58 7.72 34.68 -6.12
CA GLY A 58 7.05 34.50 -4.84
C GLY A 58 6.94 33.03 -4.45
N SER A 59 6.53 32.19 -5.39
CA SER A 59 6.42 30.74 -5.24
C SER A 59 7.76 30.10 -4.84
N VAL A 60 8.82 30.34 -5.61
CA VAL A 60 10.14 29.74 -5.36
C VAL A 60 10.85 30.37 -4.17
N GLY A 61 10.72 31.68 -3.98
CA GLY A 61 11.45 32.42 -2.95
C GLY A 61 10.88 32.27 -1.54
N VAL A 62 9.56 32.10 -1.40
CA VAL A 62 8.88 32.19 -0.09
C VAL A 62 7.78 31.11 0.09
N GLY A 63 7.45 30.32 -0.95
CA GLY A 63 6.35 29.35 -0.90
C GLY A 63 6.58 28.11 -0.02
N ALA A 64 7.84 27.71 0.21
CA ALA A 64 8.20 26.47 0.89
C ALA A 64 7.56 26.30 2.29
N ARG A 65 7.53 27.37 3.10
CA ARG A 65 7.06 27.31 4.49
C ARG A 65 5.53 27.34 4.65
N VAL A 66 4.80 27.66 3.58
CA VAL A 66 3.34 27.73 3.60
C VAL A 66 2.72 26.35 3.32
N ALA A 67 3.39 25.53 2.51
CA ALA A 67 2.99 24.16 2.20
C ALA A 67 2.76 23.29 3.44
N ASP A 68 3.55 23.49 4.51
CA ASP A 68 3.42 22.76 5.78
C ASP A 68 2.08 22.99 6.50
N THR A 69 1.43 24.14 6.27
CA THR A 69 0.24 24.56 7.03
C THR A 69 -1.04 23.87 6.55
N ILE A 70 -1.13 23.50 5.27
CA ILE A 70 -2.33 22.85 4.68
C ILE A 70 -2.40 21.37 5.09
N ARG A 71 -1.25 20.73 5.29
CA ARG A 71 -1.12 19.31 5.61
C ARG A 71 -1.60 18.94 7.02
N THR A 72 -1.30 19.80 8.02
CA THR A 72 -1.36 19.42 9.44
C THR A 72 -2.52 20.02 10.22
N LYS A 73 -3.27 20.97 9.65
CA LYS A 73 -4.31 21.73 10.38
C LYS A 73 -5.75 21.20 10.21
N ILE A 74 -5.99 20.26 9.31
CA ILE A 74 -7.34 19.80 8.93
C ILE A 74 -7.55 18.33 9.30
N VAL A 75 -6.60 17.48 8.94
CA VAL A 75 -6.62 16.03 9.16
C VAL A 75 -5.41 15.65 9.99
N ASP A 76 -5.63 14.82 11.01
CA ASP A 76 -4.54 14.24 11.77
C ASP A 76 -3.83 13.18 10.93
N ILE A 77 -2.56 13.44 10.62
CA ILE A 77 -1.72 12.55 9.82
C ILE A 77 -1.26 11.32 10.60
N ASP A 78 -1.30 11.37 11.94
CA ASP A 78 -0.88 10.26 12.80
C ASP A 78 -1.85 9.06 12.64
N LEU A 79 -3.10 9.33 12.25
CA LEU A 79 -4.10 8.29 11.95
C LEU A 79 -3.75 7.46 10.70
N PHE A 80 -2.82 7.93 9.86
CA PHE A 80 -2.38 7.25 8.65
C PHE A 80 -1.00 6.60 8.78
N GLU A 81 -0.40 6.54 9.98
CA GLU A 81 0.92 5.93 10.19
C GLU A 81 0.96 4.46 9.76
N ASN A 82 -0.12 3.72 10.02
CA ASN A 82 -0.24 2.30 9.67
C ASN A 82 -0.53 2.06 8.18
N ASP A 83 -1.07 3.05 7.47
CA ASP A 83 -1.35 2.98 6.03
C ASP A 83 -1.06 4.32 5.32
N PRO A 84 0.23 4.64 5.07
CA PRO A 84 0.62 5.86 4.39
C PRO A 84 0.08 5.94 2.96
N ALA A 85 -0.12 4.80 2.29
CA ALA A 85 -0.64 4.75 0.93
C ALA A 85 -2.07 5.29 0.84
N LEU A 86 -2.88 5.08 1.89
CA LEU A 86 -4.23 5.63 1.98
C LEU A 86 -4.22 7.16 2.04
N LEU A 87 -3.27 7.76 2.76
CA LEU A 87 -3.11 9.22 2.78
C LEU A 87 -2.69 9.77 1.42
N MET A 88 -1.76 9.09 0.73
CA MET A 88 -1.34 9.46 -0.63
C MET A 88 -2.52 9.43 -1.61
N LEU A 89 -3.36 8.39 -1.55
CA LEU A 89 -4.57 8.30 -2.35
C LEU A 89 -5.54 9.45 -2.04
N GLY A 90 -5.79 9.73 -0.76
CA GLY A 90 -6.72 10.80 -0.38
C GLY A 90 -6.22 12.19 -0.77
N MET A 91 -4.92 12.48 -0.63
CA MET A 91 -4.32 13.74 -1.08
C MET A 91 -4.42 13.89 -2.61
N THR A 92 -4.27 12.78 -3.34
CA THR A 92 -4.49 12.76 -4.79
C THR A 92 -5.95 13.11 -5.12
N CYS A 93 -6.92 12.53 -4.40
CA CYS A 93 -8.34 12.84 -4.58
C CYS A 93 -8.65 14.32 -4.29
N ALA A 94 -8.04 14.90 -3.25
CA ALA A 94 -8.22 16.31 -2.89
C ALA A 94 -7.73 17.26 -3.99
N ILE A 95 -6.54 16.99 -4.57
CA ILE A 95 -6.00 17.78 -5.69
C ILE A 95 -6.86 17.63 -6.95
N VAL A 96 -7.28 16.40 -7.28
CA VAL A 96 -8.15 16.14 -8.43
C VAL A 96 -9.47 16.90 -8.30
N ALA A 97 -10.09 16.86 -7.13
CA ALA A 97 -11.33 17.58 -6.86
C ALA A 97 -11.14 19.10 -6.98
N SER A 98 -10.08 19.64 -6.36
CA SER A 98 -9.78 21.07 -6.40
C SER A 98 -9.55 21.55 -7.83
N SER A 99 -8.68 20.89 -8.57
CA SER A 99 -8.31 21.29 -9.93
C SER A 99 -9.48 21.24 -10.91
N ILE A 100 -10.30 20.19 -10.88
CA ILE A 100 -11.50 20.11 -11.75
C ILE A 100 -12.49 21.23 -11.43
N TYR A 101 -12.75 21.46 -10.15
CA TYR A 101 -13.67 22.50 -9.71
C TYR A 101 -13.18 23.90 -10.10
N LEU A 102 -11.90 24.20 -9.90
CA LEU A 102 -11.32 25.50 -10.26
C LEU A 102 -11.28 25.73 -11.78
N THR A 103 -11.02 24.70 -12.58
CA THR A 103 -11.09 24.82 -14.05
C THR A 103 -12.50 25.21 -14.49
N PHE A 104 -13.52 24.56 -13.92
CA PHE A 104 -14.91 24.88 -14.20
C PHE A 104 -15.27 26.32 -13.78
N CYS A 105 -14.91 26.72 -12.56
CA CYS A 105 -15.18 28.08 -12.06
C CYS A 105 -14.50 29.15 -12.90
N THR A 106 -13.25 28.91 -13.30
CA THR A 106 -12.49 29.83 -14.15
C THR A 106 -13.14 29.96 -15.52
N LYS A 107 -13.64 28.88 -16.11
CA LYS A 107 -14.36 28.89 -17.41
C LYS A 107 -15.56 29.83 -17.42
N ILE A 108 -16.40 29.72 -16.39
CA ILE A 108 -17.60 30.55 -16.24
C ILE A 108 -17.28 31.97 -15.74
N GLY A 109 -16.01 32.24 -15.40
CA GLY A 109 -15.56 33.51 -14.89
C GLY A 109 -16.03 33.81 -13.46
N LEU A 110 -16.27 32.77 -12.64
CA LEU A 110 -16.60 32.89 -11.22
C LEU A 110 -15.29 32.97 -10.41
N PRO A 111 -14.98 34.12 -9.79
CA PRO A 111 -13.80 34.24 -8.94
C PRO A 111 -14.04 33.52 -7.62
N VAL A 112 -13.24 32.50 -7.36
CA VAL A 112 -13.36 31.63 -6.18
C VAL A 112 -12.07 31.67 -5.36
N SER A 113 -12.05 30.95 -4.25
CA SER A 113 -10.83 30.79 -3.45
C SER A 113 -10.21 29.43 -3.73
N THR A 114 -8.99 29.44 -4.27
CA THR A 114 -8.15 28.25 -4.46
C THR A 114 -7.83 27.58 -3.13
N THR A 115 -7.54 28.35 -2.08
CA THR A 115 -7.33 27.84 -0.71
C THR A 115 -8.55 27.08 -0.19
N HIS A 116 -9.77 27.61 -0.35
CA HIS A 116 -10.97 26.90 0.09
C HIS A 116 -11.29 25.66 -0.74
N SER A 117 -10.90 25.66 -2.01
CA SER A 117 -11.06 24.51 -2.91
C SER A 117 -10.24 23.31 -2.40
N ILE A 118 -8.95 23.50 -2.16
CA ILE A 118 -8.11 22.41 -1.65
C ILE A 118 -8.47 22.01 -0.22
N MET A 119 -8.80 22.98 0.66
CA MET A 119 -9.25 22.68 2.02
C MET A 119 -10.55 21.85 2.01
N GLY A 120 -11.50 22.20 1.14
CA GLY A 120 -12.72 21.40 0.92
C GLY A 120 -12.37 19.99 0.45
N GLY A 121 -11.45 19.85 -0.50
CA GLY A 121 -10.96 18.55 -0.96
C GLY A 121 -10.35 17.69 0.14
N VAL A 122 -9.52 18.28 1.01
CA VAL A 122 -8.91 17.59 2.16
C VAL A 122 -9.95 17.18 3.20
N ILE A 123 -10.93 18.04 3.49
CA ILE A 123 -12.06 17.68 4.37
C ILE A 123 -12.84 16.50 3.78
N GLY A 124 -13.14 16.55 2.48
CA GLY A 124 -13.90 15.52 1.78
C GLY A 124 -13.25 14.14 1.84
N MET A 125 -11.95 14.05 1.51
CA MET A 125 -11.21 12.78 1.65
C MET A 125 -11.09 12.37 3.12
N GLY A 126 -10.93 13.31 4.06
CA GLY A 126 -10.86 13.00 5.48
C GLY A 126 -12.14 12.31 5.97
N ILE A 127 -13.31 12.86 5.61
CA ILE A 127 -14.62 12.26 5.96
C ILE A 127 -14.72 10.84 5.39
N ALA A 128 -14.32 10.65 4.14
CA ALA A 128 -14.44 9.37 3.45
C ALA A 128 -13.49 8.28 3.99
N LEU A 129 -12.29 8.66 4.43
CA LEU A 129 -11.24 7.72 4.82
C LEU A 129 -11.23 7.39 6.32
N ILE A 130 -11.45 8.38 7.18
CA ILE A 130 -11.33 8.22 8.64
C ILE A 130 -12.61 8.60 9.41
N GLY A 131 -13.67 9.03 8.72
CA GLY A 131 -14.94 9.43 9.34
C GLY A 131 -14.95 10.88 9.83
N ALA A 132 -16.15 11.45 9.96
CA ALA A 132 -16.34 12.87 10.29
C ALA A 132 -15.89 13.26 11.72
N ASP A 133 -15.90 12.30 12.66
CA ASP A 133 -15.54 12.54 14.06
C ASP A 133 -14.03 12.79 14.24
N ASN A 134 -13.21 12.27 13.32
CA ASN A 134 -11.75 12.38 13.36
C ASN A 134 -11.21 13.61 12.60
N ILE A 135 -12.09 14.56 12.26
CA ILE A 135 -11.72 15.83 11.62
C ILE A 135 -11.69 16.96 12.66
N HIS A 136 -10.67 17.81 12.57
CA HIS A 136 -10.57 19.00 13.42
C HIS A 136 -11.56 20.09 12.99
N TRP A 137 -12.82 19.98 13.41
CA TRP A 137 -13.85 21.01 13.16
C TRP A 137 -13.55 22.33 13.88
N VAL A 138 -13.09 22.25 15.13
CA VAL A 138 -12.69 23.37 15.99
C VAL A 138 -11.31 23.07 16.57
N SER A 139 -10.49 24.11 16.77
CA SER A 139 -9.17 23.99 17.40
C SER A 139 -9.26 23.22 18.73
N PRO A 140 -8.38 22.22 18.99
CA PRO A 140 -8.33 21.52 20.27
C PRO A 140 -8.12 22.44 21.48
N SER A 141 -7.54 23.63 21.27
CA SER A 141 -7.32 24.66 22.28
C SER A 141 -8.47 25.67 22.43
N GLY A 142 -9.57 25.51 21.67
CA GLY A 142 -10.68 26.47 21.62
C GLY A 142 -10.35 27.79 20.88
N GLY A 143 -9.16 27.89 20.28
CA GLY A 143 -8.73 29.04 19.49
C GLY A 143 -9.36 29.13 18.09
N ILE A 144 -9.28 30.32 17.49
CA ILE A 144 -9.76 30.63 16.11
C ILE A 144 -8.67 30.31 15.05
N ASP A 145 -7.49 29.89 15.49
CA ASP A 145 -6.27 29.75 14.70
C ASP A 145 -6.09 28.39 14.00
N SER A 146 -6.95 27.42 14.30
CA SER A 146 -6.93 26.09 13.68
C SER A 146 -8.33 25.45 13.55
N GLY A 147 -8.43 24.43 12.69
CA GLY A 147 -9.66 23.71 12.38
C GLY A 147 -10.54 24.38 11.30
N VAL A 148 -11.59 23.67 10.88
CA VAL A 148 -12.51 24.10 9.81
C VAL A 148 -13.21 25.43 10.13
N VAL A 149 -13.46 25.74 11.41
CA VAL A 149 -14.08 26.99 11.85
C VAL A 149 -13.32 28.25 11.38
N SER A 150 -11.99 28.17 11.29
CA SER A 150 -11.15 29.30 10.86
C SER A 150 -11.46 29.75 9.43
N VAL A 151 -11.90 28.81 8.56
CA VAL A 151 -12.29 29.08 7.17
C VAL A 151 -13.56 29.93 7.12
N PHE A 152 -14.58 29.55 7.89
CA PHE A 152 -15.86 30.27 7.92
C PHE A 152 -15.69 31.68 8.48
N LEU A 153 -14.83 31.85 9.48
CA LEU A 153 -14.52 33.16 10.05
C LEU A 153 -13.77 34.05 9.06
N ALA A 154 -12.90 33.48 8.22
CA ALA A 154 -12.17 34.22 7.19
C ALA A 154 -13.11 34.87 6.15
N TRP A 155 -14.28 34.28 5.86
CA TRP A 155 -15.27 34.83 4.90
C TRP A 155 -15.80 36.22 5.29
N ILE A 156 -15.73 36.56 6.57
CA ILE A 156 -16.17 37.84 7.10
C ILE A 156 -14.98 38.72 7.44
N ILE A 157 -14.01 38.15 8.16
CA ILE A 157 -12.88 38.91 8.73
C ILE A 157 -11.97 39.44 7.62
N ALA A 158 -11.59 38.62 6.63
CA ALA A 158 -10.61 39.02 5.62
C ALA A 158 -11.14 40.12 4.66
N PRO A 159 -12.33 40.00 4.03
CA PRO A 159 -12.89 41.09 3.23
C PRO A 159 -13.13 42.35 4.05
N GLY A 160 -13.59 42.22 5.30
CA GLY A 160 -13.88 43.37 6.17
C GLY A 160 -12.64 44.18 6.53
N ILE A 161 -11.57 43.52 6.98
CA ILE A 161 -10.28 44.17 7.28
C ILE A 161 -9.68 44.78 6.01
N SER A 162 -9.76 44.09 4.89
CA SER A 162 -9.22 44.59 3.63
C SER A 162 -9.97 45.81 3.10
N GLY A 163 -11.30 45.80 3.19
CA GLY A 163 -12.14 46.96 2.89
C GLY A 163 -11.81 48.15 3.78
N ALA A 164 -11.57 47.94 5.08
CA ALA A 164 -11.19 49.00 6.00
C ALA A 164 -9.83 49.62 5.66
N PHE A 165 -8.78 48.80 5.43
CA PHE A 165 -7.47 49.31 5.04
C PHE A 165 -7.52 50.08 3.71
N ALA A 166 -8.18 49.51 2.69
CA ALA A 166 -8.29 50.15 1.39
C ALA A 166 -9.09 51.47 1.45
N ALA A 167 -10.16 51.52 2.25
CA ALA A 167 -10.93 52.73 2.51
C ALA A 167 -10.09 53.82 3.20
N ILE A 168 -9.28 53.45 4.20
CA ILE A 168 -8.38 54.40 4.89
C ILE A 168 -7.35 54.96 3.90
N ILE A 169 -6.67 54.11 3.15
CA ILE A 169 -5.64 54.50 2.18
C ILE A 169 -6.24 55.41 1.10
N PHE A 170 -7.41 55.05 0.58
CA PHE A 170 -8.09 55.85 -0.42
C PHE A 170 -8.57 57.19 0.13
N THR A 171 -9.08 57.23 1.37
CA THR A 171 -9.52 58.47 2.01
C THR A 171 -8.35 59.44 2.22
N ILE A 172 -7.19 58.93 2.66
CA ILE A 172 -5.95 59.71 2.76
C ILE A 172 -5.55 60.25 1.39
N THR A 173 -5.59 59.43 0.34
CA THR A 173 -5.27 59.84 -1.03
C THR A 173 -6.28 60.87 -1.59
N LYS A 174 -7.58 60.67 -1.36
CA LYS A 174 -8.67 61.52 -1.84
C LYS A 174 -8.59 62.93 -1.27
N TYR A 175 -8.49 63.07 0.06
CA TYR A 175 -8.46 64.38 0.71
C TYR A 175 -7.05 64.96 0.85
N GLY A 176 -6.01 64.12 0.83
CA GLY A 176 -4.61 64.55 0.88
C GLY A 176 -4.09 65.04 -0.47
N VAL A 177 -4.55 64.45 -1.58
CA VAL A 177 -4.06 64.74 -2.93
C VAL A 177 -5.17 65.17 -3.88
N MET A 178 -6.13 64.28 -4.17
CA MET A 178 -7.01 64.43 -5.34
C MET A 178 -7.94 65.64 -5.30
N LEU A 179 -8.42 66.03 -4.12
CA LEU A 179 -9.33 67.18 -3.94
C LEU A 179 -8.62 68.49 -3.58
N ARG A 180 -7.28 68.54 -3.58
CA ARG A 180 -6.51 69.75 -3.22
C ARG A 180 -6.31 70.68 -4.42
N LYS A 181 -6.10 71.99 -4.16
CA LYS A 181 -5.88 73.05 -5.18
C LYS A 181 -4.66 72.83 -6.10
N ASN A 182 -3.80 71.85 -5.84
CA ASN A 182 -2.71 71.43 -6.73
C ASN A 182 -2.42 69.92 -6.52
N PRO A 183 -3.22 69.03 -7.13
CA PRO A 183 -3.16 67.60 -6.86
C PRO A 183 -1.85 66.98 -7.39
N VAL A 184 -1.32 67.46 -8.51
CA VAL A 184 -0.09 66.93 -9.12
C VAL A 184 1.12 67.11 -8.19
N MET A 185 1.34 68.30 -7.64
CA MET A 185 2.47 68.56 -6.74
C MET A 185 2.34 67.83 -5.40
N LYS A 186 1.12 67.68 -4.88
CA LYS A 186 0.87 66.91 -3.64
C LYS A 186 1.06 65.41 -3.86
N GLY A 187 0.64 64.90 -5.02
CA GLY A 187 0.87 63.52 -5.43
C GLY A 187 2.37 63.24 -5.56
N LEU A 188 3.10 64.11 -6.24
CA LEU A 188 4.56 64.00 -6.40
C LEU A 188 5.28 63.90 -5.05
N ALA A 189 4.90 64.72 -4.06
CA ALA A 189 5.50 64.67 -2.72
C ALA A 189 5.27 63.34 -1.98
N LEU A 190 4.18 62.62 -2.26
CA LEU A 190 3.86 61.34 -1.63
C LEU A 190 4.42 60.13 -2.35
N VAL A 191 4.90 60.26 -3.59
CA VAL A 191 5.47 59.15 -4.37
C VAL A 191 6.57 58.41 -3.59
N PRO A 192 7.62 59.07 -3.05
CA PRO A 192 8.67 58.36 -2.31
C PRO A 192 8.15 57.65 -1.06
N VAL A 193 7.16 58.24 -0.37
CA VAL A 193 6.57 57.67 0.85
C VAL A 193 5.86 56.37 0.55
N TYR A 194 5.00 56.34 -0.47
CA TYR A 194 4.27 55.13 -0.82
C TYR A 194 5.15 54.04 -1.43
N PHE A 195 6.18 54.41 -2.19
CA PHE A 195 7.21 53.46 -2.63
C PHE A 195 7.97 52.86 -1.44
N GLY A 196 8.33 53.67 -0.44
CA GLY A 196 8.95 53.19 0.80
C GLY A 196 8.05 52.24 1.58
N ILE A 197 6.77 52.60 1.79
CA ILE A 197 5.79 51.74 2.49
C ILE A 197 5.64 50.39 1.78
N THR A 198 5.52 50.40 0.44
CA THR A 198 5.33 49.17 -0.33
C THR A 198 6.57 48.27 -0.28
N ALA A 199 7.77 48.84 -0.34
CA ALA A 199 9.02 48.11 -0.16
C ALA A 199 9.19 47.55 1.26
N SER A 200 8.76 48.29 2.28
CA SER A 200 8.72 47.79 3.67
C SER A 200 7.76 46.62 3.81
N LEU A 201 6.56 46.67 3.23
CA LEU A 201 5.59 45.57 3.25
C LEU A 201 6.12 44.31 2.55
N LEU A 202 6.77 44.46 1.40
CA LEU A 202 7.39 43.34 0.70
C LEU A 202 8.54 42.72 1.51
N THR A 203 9.41 43.56 2.08
CA THR A 203 10.49 43.11 2.98
C THR A 203 9.93 42.38 4.20
N MET A 204 8.88 42.92 4.81
CA MET A 204 8.17 42.33 5.95
C MET A 204 7.64 40.94 5.62
N LEU A 205 7.04 40.75 4.44
CA LEU A 205 6.60 39.44 3.98
C LEU A 205 7.78 38.46 3.84
N ILE A 206 8.86 38.87 3.16
CA ILE A 206 10.04 38.01 2.90
C ILE A 206 10.72 37.60 4.21
N VAL A 207 10.86 38.52 5.18
CA VAL A 207 11.51 38.24 6.46
C VAL A 207 10.62 37.41 7.38
N TRP A 208 9.33 37.75 7.50
CA TRP A 208 8.42 37.05 8.42
C TRP A 208 8.00 35.65 7.95
N LYS A 209 7.77 35.45 6.65
CA LYS A 209 7.63 34.09 6.12
C LYS A 209 8.99 33.39 6.05
N GLY A 210 10.05 34.16 5.84
CA GLY A 210 11.42 33.71 5.67
C GLY A 210 11.64 33.12 4.29
N GLY A 211 12.59 33.69 3.55
CA GLY A 211 13.12 33.03 2.36
C GLY A 211 13.80 31.71 2.71
N SER A 212 14.25 30.97 1.70
CA SER A 212 15.00 29.70 1.83
C SER A 212 16.34 29.81 2.58
N ILE A 213 16.64 30.97 3.18
CA ILE A 213 17.87 31.32 3.86
C ILE A 213 17.72 31.00 5.36
N LYS A 214 18.61 30.16 5.89
CA LYS A 214 18.65 29.66 7.29
C LYS A 214 19.12 30.72 8.32
N VAL A 215 18.86 32.00 8.09
CA VAL A 215 19.29 33.08 9.01
C VAL A 215 18.09 33.51 9.87
N THR A 216 18.21 33.35 11.18
CA THR A 216 17.21 33.79 12.16
C THR A 216 17.57 35.17 12.67
N PHE A 217 16.73 36.18 12.41
CA PHE A 217 16.87 37.54 12.93
C PHE A 217 16.08 37.71 14.22
N ASN A 218 16.57 38.58 15.12
CA ASN A 218 15.79 39.03 16.28
C ASN A 218 14.68 40.01 15.85
N ASP A 219 13.66 40.24 16.69
CA ASP A 219 12.53 41.12 16.40
C ASP A 219 12.98 42.57 16.11
N ALA A 220 13.98 43.06 16.84
CA ALA A 220 14.54 44.40 16.64
C ALA A 220 15.31 44.53 15.30
N GLU A 221 16.08 43.50 14.94
CA GLU A 221 16.82 43.44 13.67
C GLU A 221 15.86 43.36 12.48
N THR A 222 14.77 42.59 12.64
CA THR A 222 13.69 42.47 11.66
C THR A 222 13.01 43.81 11.43
N ALA A 223 12.62 44.52 12.49
CA ALA A 223 12.02 45.85 12.39
C ALA A 223 12.98 46.87 11.75
N GLY A 224 14.26 46.84 12.14
CA GLY A 224 15.31 47.69 11.57
C GLY A 224 15.50 47.45 10.07
N MET A 225 15.49 46.19 9.62
CA MET A 225 15.60 45.83 8.21
C MET A 225 14.40 46.33 7.39
N ILE A 226 13.17 46.14 7.89
CA ILE A 226 11.93 46.55 7.21
C ILE A 226 11.91 48.07 6.97
N ILE A 227 12.24 48.85 8.00
CA ILE A 227 12.28 50.31 7.92
C ILE A 227 13.48 50.75 7.06
N GLY A 228 14.64 50.12 7.23
CA GLY A 228 15.87 50.43 6.51
C GLY A 228 15.73 50.25 4.99
N VAL A 229 15.19 49.12 4.53
CA VAL A 229 14.95 48.86 3.10
C VAL A 229 13.91 49.84 2.54
N GLY A 230 12.83 50.10 3.27
CA GLY A 230 11.81 51.09 2.86
C GLY A 230 12.38 52.50 2.72
N ALA A 231 13.19 52.95 3.68
CA ALA A 231 13.84 54.26 3.65
C ALA A 231 14.87 54.35 2.52
N ALA A 232 15.68 53.31 2.30
CA ALA A 232 16.64 53.24 1.21
C ALA A 232 15.94 53.30 -0.16
N TRP A 233 14.83 52.57 -0.32
CA TRP A 233 14.04 52.59 -1.55
C TRP A 233 13.39 53.96 -1.79
N ALA A 234 12.81 54.57 -0.76
CA ALA A 234 12.27 55.93 -0.83
C ALA A 234 13.35 56.96 -1.23
N LEU A 235 14.57 56.82 -0.71
CA LEU A 235 15.70 57.67 -1.06
C LEU A 235 16.09 57.52 -2.54
N LEU A 236 16.19 56.29 -3.04
CA LEU A 236 16.48 56.02 -4.45
C LEU A 236 15.42 56.61 -5.39
N ILE A 237 14.14 56.46 -5.03
CA ILE A 237 13.02 57.05 -5.76
C ILE A 237 13.09 58.58 -5.75
N THR A 238 13.47 59.18 -4.62
CA THR A 238 13.64 60.64 -4.50
C THR A 238 14.78 61.17 -5.38
N ILE A 239 15.90 60.45 -5.47
CA ILE A 239 17.09 60.89 -6.21
C ILE A 239 16.94 60.67 -7.72
N PHE A 240 16.40 59.52 -8.15
CA PHE A 240 16.41 59.13 -9.57
C PHE A 240 15.05 59.29 -10.25
N PHE A 241 13.99 58.81 -9.63
CA PHE A 241 12.67 58.72 -10.27
C PHE A 241 11.86 60.03 -10.16
N LEU A 242 11.93 60.71 -9.01
CA LEU A 242 11.18 61.93 -8.74
C LEU A 242 11.57 63.10 -9.67
N PRO A 243 12.86 63.34 -9.98
CA PRO A 243 13.25 64.36 -10.96
C PRO A 243 12.70 64.11 -12.36
N TRP A 244 12.64 62.85 -12.77
CA TRP A 244 12.09 62.44 -14.05
C TRP A 244 10.57 62.65 -14.09
N LEU A 245 9.85 62.20 -13.06
CA LEU A 245 8.41 62.43 -12.94
C LEU A 245 8.04 63.91 -12.93
N TYR A 246 8.79 64.75 -12.21
CA TYR A 246 8.59 66.19 -12.20
C TYR A 246 8.68 66.78 -13.61
N ARG A 247 9.69 66.38 -14.39
CA ARG A 247 9.87 66.86 -15.77
C ARG A 247 8.78 66.37 -16.72
N VAL A 248 8.40 65.09 -16.63
CA VAL A 248 7.40 64.50 -17.52
C VAL A 248 5.99 65.01 -17.22
N VAL A 249 5.62 65.17 -15.94
CA VAL A 249 4.22 65.44 -15.53
C VAL A 249 3.96 66.92 -15.24
N VAL A 250 4.93 67.63 -14.64
CA VAL A 250 4.77 69.05 -14.28
C VAL A 250 5.28 69.96 -15.39
N LYS A 251 6.37 69.59 -16.06
CA LYS A 251 6.94 70.37 -17.18
C LYS A 251 6.51 69.88 -18.57
N ASP A 252 5.75 68.78 -18.67
CA ASP A 252 5.27 68.21 -19.93
C ASP A 252 6.40 67.94 -20.97
N ASP A 253 7.58 67.52 -20.50
CA ASP A 253 8.75 67.22 -21.37
C ASP A 253 8.56 65.88 -22.10
N TRP A 254 8.03 65.95 -23.33
CA TRP A 254 7.75 64.81 -24.22
C TRP A 254 9.00 64.14 -24.82
N GLN A 255 10.19 64.75 -24.69
CA GLN A 255 11.44 64.16 -25.19
C GLN A 255 12.01 63.09 -24.24
N LEU A 256 11.57 63.09 -22.97
CA LEU A 256 12.06 62.17 -21.96
C LEU A 256 11.44 60.77 -22.11
N ARG A 257 12.29 59.79 -22.37
CA ARG A 257 12.00 58.35 -22.27
C ARG A 257 12.36 57.78 -20.90
N TRP A 258 11.85 56.58 -20.59
CA TRP A 258 12.05 55.89 -19.31
C TRP A 258 13.53 55.64 -18.96
N TYR A 259 14.39 55.39 -19.96
CA TYR A 259 15.82 55.12 -19.71
C TYR A 259 16.61 56.35 -19.21
N HIS A 260 16.03 57.56 -19.26
CA HIS A 260 16.66 58.76 -18.71
C HIS A 260 16.56 58.87 -17.18
N ILE A 261 15.79 58.01 -16.50
CA ILE A 261 15.64 58.01 -15.03
C ILE A 261 17.01 57.95 -14.33
N ALA A 262 17.98 57.23 -14.89
CA ALA A 262 19.33 57.09 -14.32
C ALA A 262 20.10 58.43 -14.19
N LEU A 263 19.72 59.47 -14.94
CA LEU A 263 20.34 60.80 -14.87
C LEU A 263 19.95 61.56 -13.59
N GLY A 264 18.87 61.14 -12.91
CA GLY A 264 18.43 61.66 -11.60
C GLY A 264 18.41 63.19 -11.52
N PRO A 265 19.15 63.82 -10.59
CA PRO A 265 19.10 65.27 -10.40
C PRO A 265 19.53 66.10 -11.62
N LEU A 266 20.32 65.53 -12.54
CA LEU A 266 20.76 66.23 -13.76
C LEU A 266 19.59 66.60 -14.67
N LEU A 267 18.49 65.85 -14.61
CA LEU A 267 17.25 66.16 -15.36
C LEU A 267 16.64 67.50 -14.94
N LEU A 268 16.83 67.93 -13.69
CA LEU A 268 16.31 69.21 -13.21
C LEU A 268 17.05 70.40 -13.82
N ARG A 269 18.23 70.20 -14.41
CA ARG A 269 19.03 71.26 -15.07
C ARG A 269 18.77 71.40 -16.57
N ARG A 270 17.90 70.59 -17.17
CA ARG A 270 17.53 70.71 -18.59
C ARG A 270 16.81 72.05 -18.89
N PRO A 271 16.93 72.60 -20.11
CA PRO A 271 16.14 73.75 -20.55
C PRO A 271 14.63 73.42 -20.59
N GLU A 272 13.78 74.43 -20.81
CA GLU A 272 12.33 74.22 -20.96
C GLU A 272 12.02 73.42 -22.24
N PRO A 273 11.02 72.53 -22.20
CA PRO A 273 10.74 71.65 -23.32
C PRO A 273 10.18 72.40 -24.53
N PRO A 274 10.54 72.00 -25.76
CA PRO A 274 10.00 72.61 -26.98
C PRO A 274 8.53 72.23 -27.19
N VAL A 275 7.80 73.08 -27.93
CA VAL A 275 6.38 72.86 -28.26
C VAL A 275 6.20 71.50 -28.95
N GLN A 276 5.15 70.78 -28.57
CA GLN A 276 4.84 69.44 -29.08
C GLN A 276 4.55 69.47 -30.60
N PRO A 277 5.10 68.53 -31.41
CA PRO A 277 4.82 68.46 -32.86
C PRO A 277 3.35 68.13 -33.17
N GLU A 278 2.79 68.70 -34.24
CA GLU A 278 1.43 68.37 -34.72
C GLU A 278 1.34 66.87 -35.08
N GLY A 279 0.34 66.18 -34.53
CA GLY A 279 0.16 64.73 -34.70
C GLY A 279 0.88 63.84 -33.68
N TYR A 280 1.65 64.41 -32.73
CA TYR A 280 2.26 63.63 -31.65
C TYR A 280 1.19 63.11 -30.68
N GLY A 281 0.90 61.81 -30.72
CA GLY A 281 -0.08 61.14 -29.86
C GLY A 281 0.36 60.86 -28.42
N GLY A 282 1.50 61.41 -27.95
CA GLY A 282 2.16 61.05 -26.68
C GLY A 282 1.91 62.00 -25.51
N GLY A 283 0.71 62.55 -25.36
CA GLY A 283 0.31 63.27 -24.14
C GLY A 283 -0.01 62.31 -22.98
N ILE A 284 -0.17 62.87 -21.76
CA ILE A 284 -0.63 62.11 -20.59
C ILE A 284 -1.94 61.39 -20.93
N ARG A 285 -1.97 60.06 -20.69
CA ARG A 285 -3.09 59.18 -21.06
C ARG A 285 -4.36 59.58 -20.33
N ASP A 286 -5.49 59.53 -21.03
CA ASP A 286 -6.81 59.68 -20.41
C ASP A 286 -7.27 58.34 -19.80
N PHE A 287 -7.31 58.28 -18.47
CA PHE A 287 -7.70 57.10 -17.71
C PHE A 287 -9.22 56.88 -17.68
N TYR A 288 -10.00 57.92 -17.98
CA TYR A 288 -11.46 57.87 -17.99
C TYR A 288 -12.06 57.74 -19.40
N ALA A 289 -11.23 57.66 -20.46
CA ALA A 289 -11.73 57.67 -21.83
C ALA A 289 -12.77 56.56 -22.11
N GLY A 290 -13.94 56.92 -22.60
CA GLY A 290 -15.05 55.98 -22.84
C GLY A 290 -15.94 55.69 -21.62
N HIS A 291 -15.77 56.43 -20.51
CA HIS A 291 -16.71 56.50 -19.39
C HIS A 291 -17.30 57.90 -19.31
N MET A 292 -18.63 58.01 -19.21
CA MET A 292 -19.33 59.30 -19.17
C MET A 292 -19.46 59.81 -17.74
N THR A 293 -19.33 61.12 -17.56
CA THR A 293 -19.76 61.78 -16.32
C THR A 293 -21.29 61.76 -16.19
N LYS A 294 -21.80 62.03 -14.99
CA LYS A 294 -23.25 62.08 -14.74
C LYS A 294 -23.98 63.06 -15.68
N GLU A 295 -23.39 64.23 -15.91
CA GLU A 295 -23.93 65.28 -16.78
C GLU A 295 -23.94 64.83 -18.25
N GLU A 296 -22.84 64.23 -18.73
CA GLU A 296 -22.75 63.69 -20.09
C GLU A 296 -23.71 62.52 -20.34
N LEU A 297 -23.90 61.64 -19.34
CA LEU A 297 -24.83 60.51 -19.44
C LEU A 297 -26.30 60.98 -19.48
N GLU A 298 -26.66 61.98 -18.68
CA GLU A 298 -28.00 62.58 -18.70
C GLU A 298 -28.27 63.30 -20.03
N VAL A 299 -27.26 63.95 -20.62
CA VAL A 299 -27.32 64.53 -21.97
C VAL A 299 -27.45 63.44 -23.05
N ALA A 300 -26.68 62.36 -22.96
CA ALA A 300 -26.76 61.23 -23.89
C ALA A 300 -28.12 60.51 -23.83
N ARG A 301 -28.69 60.35 -22.63
CA ARG A 301 -30.01 59.75 -22.42
C ARG A 301 -31.16 60.68 -22.84
N SER A 302 -31.01 62.00 -22.71
CA SER A 302 -32.00 62.99 -23.17
C SER A 302 -31.96 63.27 -24.68
N GLY A 303 -30.83 62.96 -25.35
CA GLY A 303 -30.63 63.14 -26.80
C GLY A 303 -31.22 62.05 -27.72
N GLY A 304 -32.02 61.10 -27.22
CA GLY A 304 -32.88 60.24 -28.06
C GLY A 304 -32.24 58.98 -28.65
N VAL A 305 -31.30 58.29 -27.97
CA VAL A 305 -30.92 56.91 -28.34
C VAL A 305 -31.59 55.93 -27.37
N VAL A 306 -32.78 55.44 -27.75
CA VAL A 306 -33.45 54.33 -27.05
C VAL A 306 -32.84 53.02 -27.53
N ARG A 307 -32.14 52.29 -26.66
CA ARG A 307 -31.90 50.84 -26.84
C ARG A 307 -32.94 50.08 -26.01
N SER A 308 -33.83 49.36 -26.69
CA SER A 308 -34.76 48.40 -26.05
C SER A 308 -34.02 47.10 -25.67
N PRO A 309 -34.48 46.37 -24.63
CA PRO A 309 -33.84 45.15 -24.17
C PRO A 309 -34.24 43.98 -25.08
N SER A 310 -33.30 43.41 -25.83
CA SER A 310 -33.51 42.14 -26.55
C SER A 310 -32.97 40.98 -25.73
N ASN A 311 -33.88 40.10 -25.29
CA ASN A 311 -33.58 38.76 -24.84
C ASN A 311 -33.06 37.93 -26.01
N ASP A 312 -31.83 37.41 -25.93
CA ASP A 312 -31.41 36.27 -26.74
C ASP A 312 -30.73 35.22 -25.86
N ILE A 313 -31.36 34.05 -25.82
CA ILE A 313 -30.85 32.80 -25.26
C ILE A 313 -29.98 32.15 -26.35
N GLU A 314 -28.73 31.82 -26.03
CA GLU A 314 -27.82 31.14 -26.94
C GLU A 314 -28.28 29.70 -27.27
N THR A 315 -28.48 29.41 -28.56
CA THR A 315 -28.23 28.10 -29.17
C THR A 315 -27.61 28.30 -30.54
N GLY A 316 -26.45 27.69 -30.80
CA GLY A 316 -25.65 27.93 -31.98
C GLY A 316 -26.17 27.25 -33.26
N SER A 317 -25.86 27.84 -34.43
CA SER A 317 -25.25 27.20 -35.62
C SER A 317 -25.32 28.13 -36.86
N ALA A 318 -24.20 28.13 -37.60
CA ALA A 318 -24.01 28.32 -39.06
C ALA A 318 -24.50 29.60 -39.82
N ASP A 319 -23.55 30.12 -40.61
CA ASP A 319 -23.60 30.97 -41.82
C ASP A 319 -24.90 31.67 -42.26
N GLY A 320 -24.77 32.97 -42.58
CA GLY A 320 -25.76 33.73 -43.36
C GLY A 320 -25.35 35.19 -43.64
N GLU A 321 -25.38 35.59 -44.91
CA GLU A 321 -25.04 36.92 -45.43
C GLU A 321 -25.97 38.08 -44.99
N LYS A 322 -25.34 39.27 -44.85
CA LYS A 322 -25.76 40.68 -45.08
C LYS A 322 -27.21 41.14 -44.81
N LYS A 323 -27.31 42.33 -44.20
CA LYS A 323 -28.08 43.47 -44.79
C LYS A 323 -27.60 44.84 -44.29
N VAL A 324 -27.18 45.68 -45.24
CA VAL A 324 -27.00 47.13 -45.08
C VAL A 324 -28.37 47.77 -45.31
N VAL A 325 -28.84 48.58 -44.37
CA VAL A 325 -29.99 49.48 -44.58
C VAL A 325 -29.47 50.91 -44.55
N GLN A 326 -29.63 51.57 -45.67
CA GLN A 326 -29.30 52.97 -45.93
C GLN A 326 -30.52 53.82 -45.54
N GLY A 327 -30.32 54.84 -44.69
CA GLY A 327 -31.35 55.79 -44.29
C GLY A 327 -30.70 57.14 -43.98
N SER A 328 -30.85 58.08 -44.91
CA SER A 328 -30.39 59.47 -44.85
C SER A 328 -31.32 60.34 -44.02
N THR A 329 -30.78 61.24 -43.17
CA THR A 329 -31.20 62.65 -43.07
C THR A 329 -30.24 63.44 -42.17
N ASP A 330 -29.81 64.59 -42.67
CA ASP A 330 -28.96 65.58 -42.01
C ASP A 330 -29.58 66.14 -40.72
N SER A 331 -28.76 66.26 -39.67
CA SER A 331 -28.89 67.27 -38.61
C SER A 331 -27.51 67.51 -37.99
N PRO A 332 -27.13 68.77 -37.69
CA PRO A 332 -25.78 69.12 -37.28
C PRO A 332 -25.59 68.78 -35.80
N ALA A 333 -25.30 67.52 -35.50
CA ALA A 333 -24.77 67.13 -34.20
C ALA A 333 -23.28 67.50 -34.17
N THR A 334 -22.90 68.32 -33.19
CA THR A 334 -21.53 68.59 -32.79
C THR A 334 -20.79 67.27 -32.58
N ASN A 335 -20.08 66.81 -33.61
CA ASN A 335 -19.20 65.65 -33.56
C ASN A 335 -18.00 65.99 -32.66
N ILE A 336 -18.13 65.73 -31.36
CA ILE A 336 -16.96 65.52 -30.50
C ILE A 336 -16.37 64.17 -30.96
N PRO A 337 -15.15 64.12 -31.52
CA PRO A 337 -14.57 62.88 -31.99
C PRO A 337 -14.35 61.95 -30.79
N ARG A 338 -15.12 60.85 -30.71
CA ARG A 338 -14.86 59.74 -29.78
C ARG A 338 -13.53 59.10 -30.17
N LYS A 339 -12.49 59.27 -29.34
CA LYS A 339 -11.29 58.40 -29.42
C LYS A 339 -11.62 57.08 -28.75
N ASP A 340 -12.29 56.20 -29.48
CA ASP A 340 -12.56 54.84 -29.01
C ASP A 340 -11.24 54.04 -28.91
N TYR A 341 -11.13 53.22 -27.87
CA TYR A 341 -10.00 52.30 -27.68
C TYR A 341 -10.03 51.22 -28.77
N VAL A 342 -8.97 51.16 -29.58
CA VAL A 342 -8.81 50.18 -30.67
C VAL A 342 -7.79 49.11 -30.24
N HIS A 343 -8.25 47.88 -30.01
CA HIS A 343 -7.38 46.72 -29.79
C HIS A 343 -6.70 46.31 -31.10
N LYS A 344 -5.40 46.04 -31.05
CA LYS A 344 -4.62 45.55 -32.19
C LYS A 344 -4.29 44.07 -31.97
N PRO A 345 -4.98 43.13 -32.64
CA PRO A 345 -4.76 41.71 -32.41
C PRO A 345 -3.37 41.25 -32.86
N ILE A 346 -2.69 40.49 -32.00
CA ILE A 346 -1.35 39.91 -32.22
C ILE A 346 -1.38 38.83 -33.31
N VAL A 347 -2.46 38.05 -33.36
CA VAL A 347 -2.60 36.91 -34.28
C VAL A 347 -2.76 37.38 -35.73
N GLY A 348 -3.36 38.56 -35.94
CA GLY A 348 -3.69 39.10 -37.26
C GLY A 348 -4.93 38.44 -37.88
N PRO A 349 -5.48 39.02 -38.96
CA PRO A 349 -6.64 38.45 -39.66
C PRO A 349 -6.31 37.08 -40.28
N ARG A 350 -7.32 36.23 -40.44
CA ARG A 350 -7.16 34.89 -41.04
C ARG A 350 -6.65 35.01 -42.48
N PRO A 351 -5.55 34.33 -42.87
CA PRO A 351 -5.10 34.26 -44.25
C PRO A 351 -6.16 33.61 -45.16
N GLU A 352 -6.26 34.06 -46.41
CA GLU A 352 -7.20 33.48 -47.38
C GLU A 352 -6.74 32.07 -47.82
N GLY A 353 -7.63 31.07 -47.72
CA GLY A 353 -7.38 29.70 -48.18
C GLY A 353 -8.08 28.59 -47.38
N PRO A 354 -8.02 27.32 -47.87
CA PRO A 354 -8.55 26.15 -47.19
C PRO A 354 -7.83 25.87 -45.86
N TRP A 355 -8.46 25.11 -44.96
CA TRP A 355 -7.94 24.82 -43.62
C TRP A 355 -6.57 24.12 -43.60
N HIS A 356 -6.23 23.39 -44.67
CA HIS A 356 -4.98 22.65 -44.82
C HIS A 356 -3.84 23.46 -45.47
N ASN A 357 -4.05 24.74 -45.81
CA ASN A 357 -2.98 25.60 -46.33
C ASN A 357 -1.97 25.90 -45.21
N GLY A 358 -0.66 25.81 -45.48
CA GLY A 358 0.40 26.02 -44.49
C GLY A 358 0.29 27.36 -43.76
N ASP A 359 -0.12 28.43 -44.44
CA ASP A 359 -0.32 29.75 -43.84
C ASP A 359 -1.55 29.79 -42.90
N VAL A 360 -2.63 29.09 -43.27
CA VAL A 360 -3.85 28.97 -42.45
C VAL A 360 -3.58 28.04 -41.26
N LEU A 361 -2.80 26.96 -41.46
CA LEU A 361 -2.39 26.04 -40.41
C LEU A 361 -1.47 26.74 -39.41
N PHE A 362 -0.48 27.51 -39.89
CA PHE A 362 0.40 28.33 -39.05
C PHE A 362 -0.39 29.42 -38.31
N TRP A 363 -1.35 30.07 -38.97
CA TRP A 363 -2.28 30.99 -38.31
C TRP A 363 -3.16 30.29 -37.28
N MET A 364 -3.67 29.08 -37.55
CA MET A 364 -4.46 28.29 -36.60
C MET A 364 -3.63 27.90 -35.38
N VAL A 365 -2.40 27.43 -35.58
CA VAL A 365 -1.43 27.13 -34.52
C VAL A 365 -1.17 28.40 -33.70
N LYS A 366 -0.81 29.50 -34.36
CA LYS A 366 -0.60 30.81 -33.71
C LYS A 366 -1.84 31.27 -32.94
N LYS A 367 -3.05 31.08 -33.49
CA LYS A 367 -4.32 31.43 -32.86
C LYS A 367 -4.62 30.55 -31.65
N VAL A 368 -4.37 29.24 -31.72
CA VAL A 368 -4.60 28.32 -30.61
C VAL A 368 -3.64 28.63 -29.46
N PHE A 369 -2.33 28.75 -29.75
CA PHE A 369 -1.32 29.04 -28.72
C PHE A 369 -1.45 30.45 -28.13
N LEU A 370 -1.83 31.46 -28.92
CA LEU A 370 -2.03 32.83 -28.45
C LEU A 370 -3.49 33.15 -28.07
N SER A 371 -4.39 32.17 -28.08
CA SER A 371 -5.81 32.40 -27.79
C SER A 371 -6.03 32.97 -26.39
N GLY A 372 -5.26 32.55 -25.38
CA GLY A 372 -5.33 33.14 -24.02
C GLY A 372 -4.67 34.52 -23.91
N VAL A 373 -3.82 34.88 -24.87
CA VAL A 373 -2.90 36.02 -24.84
C VAL A 373 -3.44 37.22 -25.59
N ASP A 374 -4.07 37.00 -26.74
CA ASP A 374 -4.59 38.04 -27.61
C ASP A 374 -6.04 38.40 -27.25
N GLN A 375 -6.24 38.83 -26.00
CA GLN A 375 -7.57 39.11 -25.44
C GLN A 375 -7.76 40.59 -25.11
N ASP A 376 -8.90 41.15 -25.54
CA ASP A 376 -9.30 42.53 -25.25
C ASP A 376 -10.18 42.59 -24.00
N ILE A 377 -9.53 42.56 -22.84
CA ILE A 377 -10.22 42.57 -21.53
C ILE A 377 -11.14 43.80 -21.38
N ILE A 378 -10.72 44.97 -21.89
CA ILE A 378 -11.45 46.24 -21.71
C ILE A 378 -12.77 46.20 -22.46
N ASN A 379 -12.78 45.75 -23.72
CA ASN A 379 -14.03 45.63 -24.47
C ASN A 379 -14.89 44.45 -24.01
N MET A 380 -14.28 43.36 -23.52
CA MET A 380 -15.04 42.26 -22.91
C MET A 380 -15.83 42.68 -21.67
N GLN A 381 -15.25 43.56 -20.84
CA GLN A 381 -15.92 44.08 -19.65
C GLN A 381 -17.19 44.89 -19.98
N LYS A 382 -17.23 45.54 -21.14
CA LYS A 382 -18.37 46.36 -21.61
C LYS A 382 -19.54 45.54 -22.18
N LYS A 383 -19.35 44.26 -22.50
CA LYS A 383 -20.45 43.41 -23.00
C LYS A 383 -21.52 43.24 -21.92
N GLU A 384 -22.78 43.47 -22.29
CA GLU A 384 -23.93 43.27 -21.41
C GLU A 384 -24.06 41.79 -21.01
N SER A 385 -24.34 41.57 -19.74
CA SER A 385 -24.62 40.27 -19.14
C SER A 385 -25.67 40.45 -18.03
N VAL A 386 -26.42 39.39 -17.73
CA VAL A 386 -27.41 39.35 -16.64
C VAL A 386 -26.85 39.89 -15.31
N LEU A 387 -25.55 39.66 -15.05
CA LEU A 387 -24.85 40.07 -13.84
C LEU A 387 -24.37 41.53 -13.84
N THR A 388 -24.34 42.20 -15.00
CA THR A 388 -23.72 43.54 -15.13
C THR A 388 -24.64 44.71 -14.78
N GLY A 389 -25.96 44.58 -14.99
CA GLY A 389 -26.89 45.70 -14.78
C GLY A 389 -26.55 46.93 -15.63
N ASP A 390 -26.98 48.12 -15.19
CA ASP A 390 -26.66 49.40 -15.84
C ASP A 390 -25.27 49.91 -15.42
N LEU A 391 -24.24 49.41 -16.12
CA LEU A 391 -22.83 49.75 -15.84
C LEU A 391 -22.51 51.23 -16.08
N GLU A 392 -23.12 51.85 -17.09
CA GLU A 392 -22.87 53.24 -17.44
C GLU A 392 -23.36 54.19 -16.32
N GLU A 393 -24.54 53.92 -15.76
CA GLU A 393 -25.05 54.68 -14.62
C GLU A 393 -24.17 54.50 -13.37
N MET A 394 -23.69 53.28 -13.12
CA MET A 394 -22.78 53.00 -12.01
C MET A 394 -21.47 53.80 -12.16
N HIS A 395 -20.86 53.82 -13.35
CA HIS A 395 -19.62 54.55 -13.62
C HIS A 395 -19.81 56.06 -13.52
N ALA A 396 -20.92 56.59 -14.03
CA ALA A 396 -21.21 58.02 -14.00
C ALA A 396 -21.38 58.61 -12.59
N ARG A 397 -21.66 57.76 -11.59
CA ARG A 397 -21.74 58.14 -10.17
C ARG A 397 -20.37 58.27 -9.49
N VAL A 398 -19.29 57.85 -10.16
CA VAL A 398 -17.93 57.89 -9.62
C VAL A 398 -17.25 59.19 -10.06
N GLN A 399 -16.66 59.92 -9.12
CA GLN A 399 -15.98 61.19 -9.42
C GLN A 399 -14.73 60.97 -10.28
N HIS A 400 -14.60 61.71 -11.39
CA HIS A 400 -13.38 61.75 -12.21
C HIS A 400 -12.35 62.73 -11.60
N TYR A 401 -11.09 62.31 -11.53
CA TYR A 401 -9.97 63.12 -11.01
C TYR A 401 -9.05 63.59 -12.14
N ASP A 402 -8.14 64.52 -11.82
CA ASP A 402 -7.15 65.04 -12.76
C ASP A 402 -6.27 63.92 -13.36
N ASN A 403 -6.23 63.81 -14.70
CA ASN A 403 -5.49 62.76 -15.40
C ASN A 403 -3.97 62.82 -15.17
N LYS A 404 -3.38 63.99 -14.89
CA LYS A 404 -1.96 64.11 -14.53
C LYS A 404 -1.69 63.55 -13.15
N ALA A 405 -2.59 63.76 -12.20
CA ALA A 405 -2.50 63.15 -10.87
C ALA A 405 -2.71 61.62 -10.94
N GLU A 406 -3.70 61.15 -11.69
CA GLU A 406 -3.91 59.71 -11.94
C GLU A 406 -2.69 59.06 -12.63
N PHE A 407 -2.02 59.77 -13.54
CA PHE A 407 -0.79 59.29 -14.17
C PHE A 407 0.34 59.03 -13.16
N LEU A 408 0.51 59.88 -12.15
CA LEU A 408 1.48 59.63 -11.06
C LEU A 408 1.13 58.34 -10.30
N TYR A 409 -0.16 58.16 -9.99
CA TYR A 409 -0.64 56.96 -9.28
C TYR A 409 -0.58 55.69 -10.12
N SER A 410 -0.53 55.77 -11.46
CA SER A 410 -0.37 54.58 -12.32
C SER A 410 0.94 53.83 -12.05
N PHE A 411 2.03 54.55 -11.78
CA PHE A 411 3.31 53.93 -11.41
C PHE A 411 3.25 53.28 -10.02
N MET A 412 2.59 53.96 -9.07
CA MET A 412 2.40 53.42 -7.73
C MET A 412 1.51 52.17 -7.76
N GLN A 413 0.47 52.18 -8.59
CA GLN A 413 -0.41 51.05 -8.80
C GLN A 413 0.36 49.85 -9.38
N VAL A 414 1.17 50.06 -10.42
CA VAL A 414 1.96 48.96 -11.00
C VAL A 414 2.86 48.32 -9.93
N MET A 415 3.48 49.12 -9.06
CA MET A 415 4.27 48.60 -7.95
C MET A 415 3.43 47.82 -6.92
N THR A 416 2.25 48.32 -6.54
CA THR A 416 1.37 47.61 -5.60
C THR A 416 0.81 46.32 -6.18
N ALA A 417 0.46 46.29 -7.47
CA ALA A 417 0.11 45.10 -8.22
C ALA A 417 1.26 44.08 -8.25
N CYS A 418 2.50 44.54 -8.46
CA CYS A 418 3.69 43.70 -8.37
C CYS A 418 3.84 43.06 -6.97
N THR A 419 3.69 43.85 -5.90
CA THR A 419 3.76 43.34 -4.53
C THR A 419 2.62 42.36 -4.23
N ALA A 420 1.40 42.64 -4.69
CA ALA A 420 0.26 41.74 -4.55
C ALA A 420 0.50 40.41 -5.27
N SER A 421 1.02 40.45 -6.51
CA SER A 421 1.31 39.27 -7.33
C SER A 421 2.43 38.41 -6.71
N PHE A 422 3.50 39.03 -6.20
CA PHE A 422 4.53 38.30 -5.44
C PHE A 422 3.95 37.65 -4.17
N THR A 423 3.13 38.40 -3.43
CA THR A 423 2.48 37.91 -2.20
C THR A 423 1.53 36.75 -2.49
N HIS A 424 0.83 36.81 -3.62
CA HIS A 424 -0.06 35.76 -4.10
C HIS A 424 0.72 34.48 -4.42
N GLY A 425 1.74 34.53 -5.28
CA GLY A 425 2.56 33.36 -5.60
C GLY A 425 3.23 32.73 -4.37
N ALA A 426 3.62 33.55 -3.38
CA ALA A 426 4.18 33.08 -2.11
C ALA A 426 3.16 32.39 -1.17
N ASN A 427 1.87 32.68 -1.29
CA ASN A 427 0.81 32.09 -0.47
C ASN A 427 0.17 30.90 -1.16
N ASP A 428 -0.23 31.07 -2.41
CA ASP A 428 -1.23 30.18 -3.02
C ASP A 428 -0.56 28.99 -3.73
N VAL A 429 0.75 29.02 -4.00
CA VAL A 429 1.51 27.84 -4.49
C VAL A 429 1.39 26.64 -3.53
N ALA A 430 1.27 26.91 -2.22
CA ALA A 430 1.13 25.88 -1.20
C ALA A 430 -0.12 25.01 -1.41
N ASN A 431 -1.18 25.57 -2.01
CA ASN A 431 -2.44 24.88 -2.23
C ASN A 431 -2.25 23.65 -3.13
N ALA A 432 -1.47 23.77 -4.20
CA ALA A 432 -1.13 22.64 -5.07
C ALA A 432 0.06 21.82 -4.52
N ILE A 433 1.07 22.49 -3.98
CA ILE A 433 2.35 21.87 -3.64
C ILE A 433 2.34 21.14 -2.29
N GLY A 434 1.56 21.56 -1.30
CA GLY A 434 1.48 20.88 -0.01
C GLY A 434 1.00 19.42 -0.13
N PRO A 435 -0.17 19.19 -0.74
CA PRO A 435 -0.66 17.85 -1.05
C PRO A 435 0.29 17.06 -1.96
N TYR A 436 0.86 17.70 -3.00
CA TYR A 436 1.79 17.02 -3.91
C TYR A 436 3.12 16.61 -3.25
N ALA A 437 3.66 17.43 -2.36
CA ALA A 437 4.84 17.09 -1.58
C ALA A 437 4.59 15.87 -0.67
N THR A 438 3.38 15.76 -0.12
CA THR A 438 2.93 14.60 0.66
C THR A 438 2.89 13.34 -0.21
N ILE A 439 2.30 13.43 -1.41
CA ILE A 439 2.26 12.35 -2.39
C ILE A 439 3.68 11.90 -2.77
N PHE A 440 4.56 12.84 -3.11
CA PHE A 440 5.95 12.56 -3.51
C PHE A 440 6.76 11.89 -2.38
N GLN A 441 6.60 12.36 -1.14
CA GLN A 441 7.31 11.78 0.00
C GLN A 441 6.86 10.36 0.28
N ILE A 442 5.56 10.12 0.41
CA ILE A 442 5.02 8.78 0.66
C ILE A 442 5.45 7.81 -0.44
N TRP A 443 5.36 8.24 -1.71
CA TRP A 443 5.80 7.45 -2.85
C TRP A 443 7.31 7.12 -2.77
N ASN A 444 8.17 8.06 -2.37
CA ASN A 444 9.62 7.86 -2.34
C ASN A 444 10.13 7.10 -1.11
N THR A 445 9.60 7.37 0.08
CA THR A 445 10.13 6.82 1.35
C THR A 445 9.29 5.68 1.91
N GLY A 446 7.98 5.64 1.61
CA GLY A 446 7.02 4.71 2.20
C GLY A 446 6.61 5.07 3.64
N VAL A 447 7.10 6.18 4.18
CA VAL A 447 6.83 6.66 5.56
C VAL A 447 6.72 8.18 5.59
N LEU A 448 5.86 8.71 6.46
CA LEU A 448 5.77 10.14 6.75
C LEU A 448 6.81 10.50 7.80
N SER A 449 7.94 11.07 7.38
CA SER A 449 8.97 11.54 8.32
C SER A 449 8.58 12.88 8.95
N GLY A 450 7.85 12.84 10.07
CA GLY A 450 7.66 13.95 11.00
C GLY A 450 6.80 15.14 10.52
N SER A 451 6.44 16.00 11.48
CA SER A 451 5.49 17.11 11.29
C SER A 451 5.97 18.24 10.36
N LYS A 452 7.27 18.29 10.02
CA LYS A 452 7.86 19.27 9.08
C LYS A 452 8.59 18.54 7.97
N SER A 453 8.04 18.59 6.76
CA SER A 453 8.66 17.94 5.61
C SER A 453 9.22 18.99 4.67
N GLU A 454 10.54 18.99 4.46
CA GLU A 454 11.16 19.95 3.57
C GLU A 454 10.66 19.73 2.12
N VAL A 455 10.01 20.74 1.55
CA VAL A 455 9.57 20.72 0.14
C VAL A 455 10.78 20.96 -0.76
N PRO A 456 11.15 20.02 -1.66
CA PRO A 456 12.24 20.23 -2.60
C PRO A 456 12.00 21.45 -3.51
N ILE A 457 13.05 22.23 -3.79
CA ILE A 457 12.97 23.46 -4.59
C ILE A 457 12.39 23.18 -6.00
N TRP A 458 12.71 22.02 -6.60
CA TRP A 458 12.19 21.68 -7.93
C TRP A 458 10.65 21.55 -7.93
N ILE A 459 10.05 21.12 -6.82
CA ILE A 459 8.59 21.03 -6.68
C ILE A 459 7.97 22.44 -6.64
N LEU A 460 8.64 23.40 -6.00
CA LEU A 460 8.22 24.81 -6.01
C LEU A 460 8.35 25.41 -7.41
N CYS A 461 9.45 25.13 -8.13
CA CYS A 461 9.61 25.53 -9.52
C CYS A 461 8.52 24.93 -10.42
N PHE A 462 8.14 23.67 -10.19
CA PHE A 462 7.04 23.00 -10.87
C PHE A 462 5.70 23.70 -10.65
N GLY A 463 5.36 24.03 -9.39
CA GLY A 463 4.16 24.80 -9.07
C GLY A 463 4.18 26.21 -9.65
N GLY A 464 5.31 26.93 -9.53
CA GLY A 464 5.47 28.26 -10.11
C GLY A 464 5.33 28.28 -11.63
N ALA A 465 5.85 27.27 -12.33
CA ALA A 465 5.70 27.13 -13.78
C ALA A 465 4.23 26.88 -14.17
N GLY A 466 3.51 26.05 -13.41
CA GLY A 466 2.07 25.84 -13.57
C GLY A 466 1.30 27.16 -13.46
N ILE A 467 1.53 27.92 -12.38
CA ILE A 467 0.91 29.25 -12.16
C ILE A 467 1.18 30.18 -13.35
N ALA A 468 2.43 30.31 -13.78
CA ALA A 468 2.78 31.15 -14.92
C ALA A 468 2.04 30.74 -16.20
N LEU A 469 1.97 29.45 -16.52
CA LEU A 469 1.20 28.98 -17.69
C LEU A 469 -0.30 29.27 -17.56
N GLY A 470 -0.86 29.16 -16.35
CA GLY A 470 -2.24 29.48 -16.03
C GLY A 470 -2.61 30.93 -16.34
N ILE A 471 -1.75 31.85 -15.89
CA ILE A 471 -1.84 33.29 -16.20
C ILE A 471 -1.96 33.50 -17.71
N TRP A 472 -1.09 32.84 -18.50
CA TRP A 472 -1.01 33.08 -19.93
C TRP A 472 -2.18 32.52 -20.74
N THR A 473 -2.66 31.35 -20.34
CA THR A 473 -3.57 30.56 -21.18
C THR A 473 -5.03 30.72 -20.78
N TYR A 474 -5.33 31.04 -19.51
CA TYR A 474 -6.71 30.98 -19.01
C TYR A 474 -7.11 32.13 -18.07
N GLY A 475 -6.16 32.95 -17.64
CA GLY A 475 -6.38 34.11 -16.77
C GLY A 475 -7.41 35.15 -17.25
N TYR A 476 -7.52 35.34 -18.56
CA TYR A 476 -8.46 36.32 -19.14
C TYR A 476 -9.93 36.07 -18.75
N ASN A 477 -10.31 34.81 -18.48
CA ASN A 477 -11.69 34.45 -18.16
C ASN A 477 -12.19 35.08 -16.85
N ILE A 478 -11.28 35.30 -15.90
CA ILE A 478 -11.59 35.99 -14.63
C ILE A 478 -11.30 37.49 -14.74
N MET A 479 -10.22 37.90 -15.41
CA MET A 479 -9.90 39.33 -15.58
C MET A 479 -11.00 40.13 -16.30
N ARG A 480 -11.76 39.51 -17.20
CA ARG A 480 -12.95 40.13 -17.83
C ARG A 480 -14.11 40.40 -16.87
N ASN A 481 -14.13 39.75 -15.70
CA ASN A 481 -15.19 39.89 -14.70
C ASN A 481 -14.75 40.72 -13.49
N LEU A 482 -13.49 40.58 -13.04
CA LEU A 482 -12.96 41.21 -11.83
C LEU A 482 -12.33 42.60 -12.12
N GLY A 483 -13.07 43.48 -12.78
CA GLY A 483 -12.60 44.83 -13.14
C GLY A 483 -13.71 45.87 -13.12
N ASN A 484 -13.87 46.65 -14.19
CA ASN A 484 -14.86 47.74 -14.24
C ASN A 484 -16.34 47.28 -14.09
N ARG A 485 -16.61 45.96 -14.03
CA ARG A 485 -17.92 45.39 -13.72
C ARG A 485 -18.31 45.48 -12.23
N LEU A 486 -17.34 45.68 -11.33
CA LEU A 486 -17.57 45.80 -9.88
C LEU A 486 -17.76 47.26 -9.43
N THR A 487 -16.84 48.13 -9.86
CA THR A 487 -16.82 49.58 -9.68
C THR A 487 -15.91 50.18 -10.76
N LEU A 488 -16.00 51.48 -11.03
CA LEU A 488 -15.06 52.15 -11.93
C LEU A 488 -13.66 52.19 -11.29
N HIS A 489 -12.67 51.56 -11.95
CA HIS A 489 -11.28 51.59 -11.51
C HIS A 489 -10.53 52.75 -12.15
N SER A 490 -9.84 53.53 -11.32
CA SER A 490 -8.82 54.51 -11.74
C SER A 490 -7.50 54.20 -11.03
N PRO A 491 -6.35 54.71 -11.52
CA PRO A 491 -5.06 54.39 -10.93
C PRO A 491 -4.97 54.57 -9.40
N ALA A 492 -5.46 55.68 -8.87
CA ALA A 492 -5.45 55.93 -7.43
C ALA A 492 -6.38 55.01 -6.61
N ARG A 493 -7.52 54.63 -7.20
CA ARG A 493 -8.43 53.64 -6.60
C ARG A 493 -7.79 52.27 -6.57
N GLY A 494 -7.27 51.82 -7.72
CA GLY A 494 -6.62 50.53 -7.85
C GLY A 494 -5.40 50.39 -6.93
N PHE A 495 -4.56 51.43 -6.85
CA PHE A 495 -3.45 51.50 -5.89
C PHE A 495 -3.92 51.25 -4.45
N SER A 496 -5.02 51.91 -4.04
CA SER A 496 -5.55 51.79 -2.68
C SER A 496 -6.14 50.40 -2.42
N MET A 497 -6.79 49.79 -3.43
CA MET A 497 -7.35 48.43 -3.36
C MET A 497 -6.23 47.39 -3.20
N GLU A 498 -5.22 47.44 -4.07
CA GLU A 498 -4.10 46.50 -4.09
C GLU A 498 -3.27 46.59 -2.79
N LEU A 499 -2.96 47.81 -2.33
CA LEU A 499 -2.21 48.01 -1.09
C LEU A 499 -3.00 47.56 0.15
N GLY A 500 -4.31 47.85 0.20
CA GLY A 500 -5.17 47.39 1.29
C GLY A 500 -5.31 45.85 1.35
N ALA A 501 -5.39 45.21 0.18
CA ALA A 501 -5.36 43.75 0.07
C ALA A 501 -4.01 43.18 0.54
N ALA A 502 -2.89 43.74 0.08
CA ALA A 502 -1.55 43.31 0.48
C ALA A 502 -1.33 43.43 1.99
N CYS A 503 -1.70 44.55 2.62
CA CYS A 503 -1.62 44.72 4.08
C CYS A 503 -2.40 43.63 4.84
N THR A 504 -3.59 43.29 4.34
CA THR A 504 -4.45 42.27 4.98
C THR A 504 -3.85 40.88 4.86
N ILE A 505 -3.33 40.52 3.68
CA ILE A 505 -2.68 39.24 3.45
C ILE A 505 -1.43 39.08 4.33
N ILE A 506 -0.62 40.14 4.47
CA ILE A 506 0.57 40.14 5.34
C ILE A 506 0.17 39.97 6.82
N LEU A 507 -0.85 40.69 7.28
CA LEU A 507 -1.34 40.57 8.65
C LEU A 507 -1.87 39.16 8.94
N ALA A 508 -2.69 38.61 8.03
CA ALA A 508 -3.22 37.26 8.14
C ALA A 508 -2.10 36.19 8.14
N THR A 509 -1.07 36.39 7.32
CA THR A 509 0.13 35.55 7.31
C THR A 509 0.81 35.53 8.68
N ARG A 510 0.95 36.68 9.34
CA ARG A 510 1.52 36.76 10.70
C ARG A 510 0.65 36.07 11.74
N LEU A 511 -0.66 36.18 11.60
CA LEU A 511 -1.65 35.50 12.46
C LEU A 511 -1.84 34.02 12.10
N LYS A 512 -1.14 33.50 11.08
CA LYS A 512 -1.24 32.12 10.58
C LYS A 512 -2.67 31.71 10.18
N LEU A 513 -3.47 32.69 9.75
CA LEU A 513 -4.84 32.48 9.30
C LEU A 513 -4.84 32.19 7.79
N PRO A 514 -5.48 31.10 7.34
CA PRO A 514 -5.65 30.84 5.92
C PRO A 514 -6.64 31.86 5.36
N VAL A 515 -6.13 32.82 4.58
CA VAL A 515 -6.97 33.86 3.95
C VAL A 515 -6.89 33.74 2.44
N SER A 516 -8.02 33.99 1.78
CA SER A 516 -8.09 34.05 0.33
C SER A 516 -7.71 35.44 -0.19
N THR A 517 -6.81 35.47 -1.17
CA THR A 517 -6.42 36.70 -1.88
C THR A 517 -7.60 37.33 -2.63
N THR A 518 -8.45 36.51 -3.26
CA THR A 518 -9.72 36.92 -3.91
C THR A 518 -10.67 37.62 -2.94
N GLN A 519 -10.74 37.13 -1.69
CA GLN A 519 -11.55 37.73 -0.63
C GLN A 519 -11.05 39.11 -0.22
N CYS A 520 -9.73 39.24 -0.04
CA CYS A 520 -9.09 40.51 0.29
C CYS A 520 -9.34 41.56 -0.79
N ILE A 521 -9.04 41.27 -2.06
CA ILE A 521 -9.18 42.27 -3.14
C ILE A 521 -10.65 42.65 -3.39
N THR A 522 -11.59 41.71 -3.25
CA THR A 522 -13.02 42.00 -3.36
C THR A 522 -13.46 42.95 -2.24
N GLY A 523 -13.07 42.66 -1.00
CA GLY A 523 -13.35 43.53 0.16
C GLY A 523 -12.73 44.92 -0.01
N ALA A 524 -11.46 44.99 -0.44
CA ALA A 524 -10.77 46.24 -0.76
C ALA A 524 -11.50 47.06 -1.83
N THR A 525 -11.99 46.38 -2.88
CA THR A 525 -12.74 47.02 -3.98
C THR A 525 -14.06 47.59 -3.49
N VAL A 526 -14.80 46.85 -2.66
CA VAL A 526 -16.04 47.34 -2.03
C VAL A 526 -15.75 48.54 -1.12
N GLY A 527 -14.72 48.47 -0.27
CA GLY A 527 -14.33 49.57 0.62
C GLY A 527 -14.00 50.85 -0.13
N VAL A 528 -13.17 50.78 -1.18
CA VAL A 528 -12.83 51.94 -2.01
C VAL A 528 -14.04 52.44 -2.81
N GLY A 529 -14.89 51.53 -3.30
CA GLY A 529 -16.13 51.87 -4.01
C GLY A 529 -17.08 52.71 -3.14
N LEU A 530 -17.25 52.33 -1.86
CA LEU A 530 -18.08 53.06 -0.89
C LEU A 530 -17.54 54.45 -0.59
N CYS A 531 -16.21 54.63 -0.54
CA CYS A 531 -15.57 55.92 -0.33
C CYS A 531 -15.51 56.80 -1.60
N SER A 532 -15.60 56.19 -2.78
CA SER A 532 -15.48 56.86 -4.09
C SER A 532 -16.76 57.52 -4.57
N GLY A 533 -17.92 57.00 -4.17
CA GLY A 533 -19.23 57.44 -4.67
C GLY A 533 -20.35 57.25 -3.65
N THR A 534 -21.48 56.73 -4.10
CA THR A 534 -22.63 56.35 -3.25
C THR A 534 -22.71 54.84 -3.16
N TRP A 535 -23.56 54.26 -2.30
CA TRP A 535 -23.74 52.80 -2.26
C TRP A 535 -24.14 52.18 -3.62
N ARG A 536 -24.64 52.97 -4.57
CA ARG A 536 -24.99 52.57 -5.95
C ARG A 536 -23.82 52.64 -6.95
N SER A 537 -22.63 53.09 -6.57
CA SER A 537 -21.43 53.00 -7.43
C SER A 537 -20.77 51.62 -7.41
N ILE A 538 -21.38 50.64 -6.73
CA ILE A 538 -20.94 49.25 -6.65
C ILE A 538 -22.02 48.36 -7.24
N ASN A 539 -21.60 47.38 -8.03
CA ASN A 539 -22.49 46.33 -8.52
C ASN A 539 -22.71 45.24 -7.45
N TRP A 540 -23.75 45.40 -6.63
CA TRP A 540 -24.10 44.44 -5.59
C TRP A 540 -24.48 43.04 -6.10
N ARG A 541 -24.96 42.92 -7.34
CA ARG A 541 -25.24 41.60 -7.95
C ARG A 541 -23.95 40.82 -8.17
N MET A 542 -22.92 41.49 -8.66
CA MET A 542 -21.60 40.90 -8.84
C MET A 542 -20.97 40.57 -7.47
N VAL A 543 -21.06 41.45 -6.47
CA VAL A 543 -20.58 41.13 -5.11
C VAL A 543 -21.27 39.88 -4.54
N GLY A 544 -22.60 39.77 -4.69
CA GLY A 544 -23.34 38.57 -4.29
C GLY A 544 -22.92 37.31 -5.04
N TRP A 545 -22.66 37.41 -6.35
CA TRP A 545 -22.16 36.31 -7.18
C TRP A 545 -20.79 35.80 -6.70
N ILE A 546 -19.88 36.72 -6.34
CA ILE A 546 -18.57 36.39 -5.77
C ILE A 546 -18.72 35.67 -4.42
N TYR A 547 -19.54 36.21 -3.51
CA TYR A 547 -19.80 35.60 -2.20
C TYR A 547 -20.44 34.20 -2.31
N MET A 548 -21.38 34.02 -3.25
CA MET A 548 -21.99 32.72 -3.53
C MET A 548 -20.92 31.70 -3.98
N GLY A 549 -19.98 32.12 -4.84
CA GLY A 549 -18.86 31.29 -5.25
C GLY A 549 -18.02 30.82 -4.07
N TRP A 550 -17.74 31.69 -3.09
CA TRP A 550 -16.98 31.31 -1.89
C TRP A 550 -17.69 30.24 -1.05
N ILE A 551 -19.01 30.36 -0.89
CA ILE A 551 -19.82 29.40 -0.11
C ILE A 551 -19.90 28.05 -0.81
N ILE A 552 -20.10 28.02 -2.14
CA ILE A 552 -20.28 26.78 -2.90
C ILE A 552 -18.96 26.00 -3.09
N THR A 553 -17.83 26.69 -3.07
CA THR A 553 -16.51 26.10 -3.34
C THR A 553 -16.16 24.97 -2.39
N LEU A 554 -16.25 25.22 -1.08
CA LEU A 554 -15.87 24.24 -0.06
C LEU A 554 -16.71 22.95 -0.10
N PRO A 555 -18.06 22.99 -0.08
CA PRO A 555 -18.87 21.77 -0.14
C PRO A 555 -18.72 21.04 -1.48
N THR A 556 -18.59 21.75 -2.60
CA THR A 556 -18.47 21.10 -3.91
C THR A 556 -17.16 20.35 -4.04
N ALA A 557 -16.02 20.99 -3.70
CA ALA A 557 -14.72 20.33 -3.71
C ALA A 557 -14.66 19.15 -2.71
N GLY A 558 -15.27 19.32 -1.53
CA GLY A 558 -15.38 18.25 -0.54
C GLY A 558 -16.23 17.06 -0.99
N ILE A 559 -17.37 17.30 -1.62
CA ILE A 559 -18.22 16.22 -2.17
C ILE A 559 -17.48 15.47 -3.28
N ILE A 560 -16.83 16.18 -4.21
CA ILE A 560 -16.08 15.54 -5.31
C ILE A 560 -14.96 14.67 -4.74
N SER A 561 -14.14 15.22 -3.82
CA SER A 561 -13.03 14.50 -3.21
C SER A 561 -13.49 13.30 -2.37
N GLY A 562 -14.51 13.49 -1.53
CA GLY A 562 -15.04 12.44 -0.67
C GLY A 562 -15.73 11.32 -1.45
N CYS A 563 -16.49 11.65 -2.50
CA CYS A 563 -17.07 10.63 -3.38
C CYS A 563 -15.98 9.86 -4.13
N LEU A 564 -14.96 10.55 -4.65
CA LEU A 564 -13.85 9.90 -5.35
C LEU A 564 -13.08 8.96 -4.41
N ALA A 565 -12.68 9.43 -3.24
CA ALA A 565 -12.00 8.62 -2.22
C ALA A 565 -12.89 7.45 -1.76
N GLY A 566 -14.16 7.71 -1.47
CA GLY A 566 -15.12 6.70 -1.04
C GLY A 566 -15.33 5.61 -2.09
N VAL A 567 -15.51 5.97 -3.36
CA VAL A 567 -15.67 5.00 -4.46
C VAL A 567 -14.40 4.15 -4.63
N ILE A 568 -13.21 4.75 -4.56
CA ILE A 568 -11.96 4.00 -4.75
C ILE A 568 -11.73 3.02 -3.59
N VAL A 569 -11.92 3.46 -2.35
CA VAL A 569 -11.70 2.60 -1.17
C VAL A 569 -12.73 1.48 -1.05
N ASN A 570 -13.98 1.75 -1.46
CA ASN A 570 -15.07 0.78 -1.46
C ASN A 570 -15.24 0.05 -2.81
N ALA A 571 -14.32 0.24 -3.75
CA ALA A 571 -14.34 -0.52 -5.01
C ALA A 571 -14.12 -2.01 -4.71
N PRO A 572 -14.81 -2.92 -5.42
CA PRO A 572 -14.61 -4.36 -5.23
C PRO A 572 -13.15 -4.72 -5.49
N ARG A 573 -12.46 -5.22 -4.46
CA ARG A 573 -11.08 -5.69 -4.56
C ARG A 573 -11.09 -7.12 -5.08
N TRP A 574 -10.42 -7.37 -6.20
CA TRP A 574 -10.26 -8.72 -6.75
C TRP A 574 -8.91 -9.28 -6.31
N GLY A 575 -8.91 -10.13 -5.29
CA GLY A 575 -7.70 -10.73 -4.74
C GLY A 575 -7.88 -11.14 -3.28
N LEU A 576 -6.89 -11.85 -2.74
CA LEU A 576 -6.84 -12.19 -1.33
C LEU A 576 -6.28 -11.01 -0.53
N ASP A 577 -6.79 -10.81 0.69
CA ASP A 577 -6.30 -9.76 1.58
C ASP A 577 -5.03 -10.23 2.31
N TRP A 578 -4.05 -9.33 2.48
CA TRP A 578 -2.74 -9.63 3.05
C TRP A 578 -2.43 -8.71 4.24
N PRO A 579 -3.12 -8.86 5.39
CA PRO A 579 -2.91 -7.98 6.54
C PRO A 579 -1.47 -8.01 7.03
N GLY A 580 -0.94 -6.86 7.48
CA GLY A 580 0.45 -6.75 7.95
C GLY A 580 0.75 -7.58 9.22
N ASN A 581 -0.27 -7.91 10.01
CA ASN A 581 -0.15 -8.70 11.24
C ASN A 581 -0.43 -10.21 11.05
N ARG A 582 -0.60 -10.67 9.82
CA ARG A 582 -0.78 -12.10 9.50
C ARG A 582 0.47 -12.68 8.84
N ALA A 583 0.59 -14.00 8.79
CA ALA A 583 1.61 -14.70 8.02
C ALA A 583 1.06 -15.06 6.64
N LEU A 584 -0.22 -15.45 6.60
CA LEU A 584 -0.91 -15.95 5.43
C LEU A 584 -2.10 -15.03 5.06
N PRO A 585 -2.59 -15.09 3.81
CA PRO A 585 -3.68 -14.25 3.36
C PRO A 585 -5.02 -14.65 3.99
N LEU A 586 -5.95 -13.69 4.06
CA LEU A 586 -7.34 -13.95 4.44
C LEU A 586 -8.17 -14.31 3.20
N PHE A 587 -8.93 -15.39 3.31
CA PHE A 587 -9.89 -15.82 2.30
C PHE A 587 -11.28 -15.23 2.58
N PRO A 588 -12.10 -14.99 1.54
CA PRO A 588 -13.51 -14.65 1.70
C PRO A 588 -14.29 -15.75 2.44
N GLU A 589 -15.42 -15.38 3.05
CA GLU A 589 -16.32 -16.34 3.70
C GLU A 589 -16.83 -17.40 2.71
N ILE A 590 -16.83 -18.67 3.14
CA ILE A 590 -17.33 -19.81 2.36
C ILE A 590 -18.78 -19.55 1.90
N ALA A 591 -19.08 -19.91 0.65
CA ALA A 591 -20.43 -19.81 0.14
C ALA A 591 -21.39 -20.76 0.89
N LYS A 592 -22.68 -20.40 0.96
CA LYS A 592 -23.70 -21.24 1.61
C LYS A 592 -23.92 -22.59 0.93
N GLU A 593 -23.55 -22.70 -0.35
CA GLU A 593 -23.61 -23.94 -1.13
C GLU A 593 -22.20 -24.24 -1.64
N ILE A 594 -21.74 -25.47 -1.42
CA ILE A 594 -20.41 -25.97 -1.78
C ILE A 594 -20.62 -27.19 -2.66
N ASP A 595 -20.02 -27.23 -3.86
CA ASP A 595 -19.93 -28.47 -4.62
C ASP A 595 -18.75 -29.29 -4.11
N TYR A 596 -18.95 -30.59 -3.93
CA TYR A 596 -17.88 -31.51 -3.61
C TYR A 596 -17.80 -32.68 -4.59
N ALA A 597 -16.60 -33.23 -4.73
CA ALA A 597 -16.37 -34.42 -5.52
C ALA A 597 -15.20 -35.26 -4.99
N LYS A 598 -15.41 -36.58 -4.91
CA LYS A 598 -14.34 -37.55 -4.71
C LYS A 598 -13.66 -37.89 -6.03
N LEU A 599 -12.36 -37.64 -6.13
CA LEU A 599 -11.61 -37.71 -7.40
C LEU A 599 -10.81 -39.00 -7.59
N THR A 600 -11.00 -40.02 -6.75
CA THR A 600 -10.20 -41.25 -6.76
C THR A 600 -10.19 -41.97 -8.11
N ALA A 601 -11.30 -41.90 -8.87
CA ALA A 601 -11.42 -42.53 -10.19
C ALA A 601 -10.74 -41.76 -11.34
N LEU A 602 -10.29 -40.51 -11.11
CA LEU A 602 -9.71 -39.67 -12.15
C LEU A 602 -8.20 -39.88 -12.31
N SER A 603 -7.73 -39.63 -13.54
CA SER A 603 -6.29 -39.56 -13.82
C SER A 603 -5.63 -38.38 -13.09
N GLY A 604 -4.29 -38.41 -12.94
CA GLY A 604 -3.55 -37.31 -12.30
C GLY A 604 -3.74 -35.97 -13.02
N ASP A 605 -3.79 -36.00 -14.35
CA ASP A 605 -3.98 -34.81 -15.17
C ASP A 605 -5.41 -34.23 -15.04
N GLU A 606 -6.43 -35.09 -14.89
CA GLU A 606 -7.80 -34.65 -14.61
C GLU A 606 -7.96 -34.12 -13.18
N GLN A 607 -7.24 -34.70 -12.20
CA GLN A 607 -7.23 -34.20 -10.82
C GLN A 607 -6.63 -32.81 -10.74
N ILE A 608 -5.44 -32.59 -11.32
CA ILE A 608 -4.79 -31.27 -11.24
C ILE A 608 -5.58 -30.19 -11.98
N LEU A 609 -6.30 -30.55 -13.05
CA LEU A 609 -7.22 -29.65 -13.74
C LEU A 609 -8.33 -29.17 -12.79
N LEU A 610 -8.96 -30.07 -12.04
CA LEU A 610 -10.00 -29.72 -11.08
C LEU A 610 -9.45 -29.00 -9.83
N VAL A 611 -8.27 -29.39 -9.34
CA VAL A 611 -7.65 -28.73 -8.17
C VAL A 611 -7.17 -27.31 -8.49
N SER A 612 -6.63 -27.08 -9.69
CA SER A 612 -6.32 -25.72 -10.14
C SER A 612 -7.58 -24.88 -10.34
N LEU A 613 -8.67 -25.48 -10.85
CA LEU A 613 -9.98 -24.83 -10.87
C LEU A 613 -10.45 -24.46 -9.46
N GLN A 614 -10.32 -25.37 -8.48
CA GLN A 614 -10.65 -25.11 -7.09
C GLN A 614 -9.94 -23.87 -6.55
N GLY A 615 -8.63 -23.73 -6.82
CA GLY A 615 -7.88 -22.52 -6.45
C GLY A 615 -8.44 -21.23 -7.04
N LEU A 616 -8.83 -21.25 -8.33
CA LEU A 616 -9.41 -20.08 -9.03
C LEU A 616 -10.82 -19.71 -8.53
N VAL A 617 -11.65 -20.72 -8.26
CA VAL A 617 -13.02 -20.51 -7.78
C VAL A 617 -12.99 -20.03 -6.33
N ASN A 618 -12.19 -20.68 -5.49
CA ASN A 618 -12.18 -20.45 -4.04
C ASN A 618 -11.48 -19.14 -3.65
N ARG A 619 -10.49 -18.65 -4.41
CA ARG A 619 -9.87 -17.33 -4.15
C ARG A 619 -10.86 -16.16 -4.22
N ARG A 620 -11.94 -16.31 -4.99
CA ARG A 620 -13.01 -15.31 -5.10
C ARG A 620 -14.08 -15.53 -4.05
N GLN A 621 -14.50 -16.77 -3.89
CA GLN A 621 -15.38 -17.22 -2.83
C GLN A 621 -15.30 -18.75 -2.75
N PRO A 622 -14.92 -19.33 -1.60
CA PRO A 622 -14.81 -20.78 -1.45
C PRO A 622 -16.14 -21.51 -1.73
N ARG A 623 -16.14 -22.37 -2.74
CA ARG A 623 -17.31 -23.09 -3.29
C ARG A 623 -17.01 -24.52 -3.75
N LEU A 624 -15.73 -24.91 -3.88
CA LEU A 624 -15.30 -26.23 -4.33
C LEU A 624 -14.53 -26.96 -3.22
N TYR A 625 -14.95 -28.18 -2.89
CA TYR A 625 -14.28 -29.09 -1.95
C TYR A 625 -13.94 -30.41 -2.64
N LEU A 626 -12.66 -30.69 -2.88
CA LEU A 626 -12.21 -31.86 -3.65
C LEU A 626 -11.27 -32.72 -2.82
N TYR A 627 -11.44 -34.04 -2.88
CA TYR A 627 -10.60 -34.98 -2.14
C TYR A 627 -10.46 -36.32 -2.86
N TRP A 628 -9.44 -37.10 -2.49
CA TRP A 628 -9.19 -38.45 -3.02
C TRP A 628 -8.30 -39.23 -2.06
N SER A 629 -8.32 -40.56 -2.16
CA SER A 629 -7.37 -41.43 -1.47
C SER A 629 -6.03 -41.45 -2.21
N GLN A 630 -4.96 -41.07 -1.51
CA GLN A 630 -3.60 -41.03 -2.06
C GLN A 630 -2.78 -42.26 -1.64
N ASP A 631 -2.95 -42.71 -0.40
CA ASP A 631 -2.23 -43.85 0.19
C ASP A 631 -3.22 -44.91 0.68
N SER A 632 -2.91 -46.18 0.43
CA SER A 632 -3.64 -47.30 1.01
C SER A 632 -3.44 -47.46 2.52
N ALA A 633 -2.38 -46.87 3.09
CA ALA A 633 -2.05 -46.96 4.51
C ALA A 633 -2.81 -45.93 5.39
N PHE A 634 -3.34 -44.85 4.81
CA PHE A 634 -4.09 -43.82 5.53
C PHE A 634 -5.53 -43.69 5.00
N PRO A 635 -6.56 -43.69 5.86
CA PRO A 635 -7.96 -43.61 5.43
C PRO A 635 -8.37 -42.15 5.13
N ASP A 636 -7.72 -41.54 4.13
CA ASP A 636 -7.92 -40.13 3.75
C ASP A 636 -9.38 -39.77 3.44
N ASP A 637 -10.10 -40.72 2.84
CA ASP A 637 -11.50 -40.53 2.50
C ASP A 637 -12.36 -40.30 3.75
N GLU A 638 -12.14 -41.06 4.83
CA GLU A 638 -12.93 -40.96 6.06
C GLU A 638 -12.75 -39.62 6.75
N VAL A 639 -11.51 -39.11 6.78
CA VAL A 639 -11.17 -37.82 7.38
C VAL A 639 -11.77 -36.66 6.59
N ASN A 640 -11.61 -36.65 5.27
CA ASN A 640 -12.16 -35.58 4.43
C ASN A 640 -13.69 -35.59 4.47
N GLU A 641 -14.33 -36.76 4.44
CA GLU A 641 -15.79 -36.87 4.60
C GLU A 641 -16.26 -36.40 5.98
N ALA A 642 -15.48 -36.64 7.04
CA ALA A 642 -15.80 -36.14 8.37
C ALA A 642 -15.74 -34.60 8.45
N TRP A 643 -14.74 -33.98 7.83
CA TRP A 643 -14.66 -32.51 7.73
C TRP A 643 -15.79 -31.93 6.88
N LEU A 644 -16.17 -32.59 5.79
CA LEU A 644 -17.32 -32.19 4.98
C LEU A 644 -18.63 -32.24 5.81
N ARG A 645 -18.85 -33.33 6.56
CA ARG A 645 -19.97 -33.42 7.52
C ARG A 645 -19.91 -32.32 8.57
N HIS A 646 -18.72 -31.96 9.06
CA HIS A 646 -18.58 -30.85 10.00
C HIS A 646 -19.02 -29.51 9.36
N LEU A 647 -18.63 -29.22 8.11
CA LEU A 647 -19.12 -28.05 7.39
C LEU A 647 -20.66 -28.03 7.31
N GLU A 648 -21.30 -29.18 7.09
CA GLU A 648 -22.76 -29.28 7.09
C GLU A 648 -23.38 -28.96 8.44
N THR A 649 -22.77 -29.42 9.54
CA THR A 649 -23.24 -29.09 10.90
C THR A 649 -23.13 -27.60 11.23
N GLU A 650 -22.21 -26.88 10.58
CA GLU A 650 -22.00 -25.43 10.74
C GLU A 650 -22.92 -24.60 9.83
N GLY A 651 -23.81 -25.25 9.06
CA GLY A 651 -24.86 -24.61 8.27
C GLY A 651 -24.53 -24.40 6.79
N TYR A 652 -23.41 -24.96 6.30
CA TYR A 652 -23.09 -24.97 4.87
C TYR A 652 -23.81 -26.14 4.18
N ARG A 653 -24.36 -25.94 2.98
CA ARG A 653 -24.99 -27.01 2.19
C ARG A 653 -23.98 -27.59 1.21
N SER A 654 -23.89 -28.91 1.13
CA SER A 654 -23.03 -29.61 0.19
C SER A 654 -23.83 -30.17 -0.99
N ALA A 655 -23.26 -30.15 -2.19
CA ALA A 655 -23.81 -30.74 -3.39
C ALA A 655 -22.83 -31.78 -3.96
N ASP A 656 -23.24 -33.05 -4.00
CA ASP A 656 -22.40 -34.14 -4.49
C ASP A 656 -22.33 -34.14 -6.02
N THR A 657 -21.11 -34.05 -6.55
CA THR A 657 -20.81 -34.13 -7.98
C THR A 657 -19.88 -35.30 -8.33
N THR A 658 -19.68 -36.23 -7.39
CA THR A 658 -18.76 -37.37 -7.50
C THR A 658 -19.05 -38.28 -8.70
N SER A 659 -20.31 -38.42 -9.12
CA SER A 659 -20.67 -39.22 -10.29
C SER A 659 -20.19 -38.61 -11.61
N SER A 660 -19.91 -37.30 -11.67
CA SER A 660 -19.43 -36.61 -12.89
C SER A 660 -18.58 -35.38 -12.54
N PRO A 661 -17.40 -35.54 -11.92
CA PRO A 661 -16.63 -34.40 -11.38
C PRO A 661 -16.17 -33.41 -12.44
N LEU A 662 -15.89 -33.89 -13.65
CA LEU A 662 -15.43 -33.05 -14.77
C LEU A 662 -16.47 -32.03 -15.26
N GLN A 663 -17.75 -32.19 -14.93
CA GLN A 663 -18.79 -31.19 -15.26
C GLN A 663 -18.57 -29.86 -14.53
N LEU A 664 -17.78 -29.86 -13.43
CA LEU A 664 -17.40 -28.64 -12.72
C LEU A 664 -16.62 -27.67 -13.61
N ILE A 665 -15.88 -28.16 -14.62
CA ILE A 665 -15.17 -27.31 -15.59
C ILE A 665 -16.16 -26.44 -16.37
N ASP A 666 -17.25 -27.04 -16.86
CA ASP A 666 -18.28 -26.31 -17.60
C ASP A 666 -19.09 -25.39 -16.67
N LYS A 667 -19.38 -25.83 -15.43
CA LYS A 667 -20.08 -25.02 -14.42
C LYS A 667 -19.33 -23.73 -14.10
N TYR A 668 -18.00 -23.80 -13.95
CA TYR A 668 -17.15 -22.67 -13.54
C TYR A 668 -16.35 -22.07 -14.70
N LYS A 669 -16.73 -22.36 -15.95
CA LYS A 669 -15.99 -21.95 -17.16
C LYS A 669 -15.73 -20.45 -17.25
N SER A 670 -16.66 -19.62 -16.80
CA SER A 670 -16.52 -18.16 -16.77
C SER A 670 -15.41 -17.65 -15.85
N GLU A 671 -14.91 -18.50 -14.95
CA GLU A 671 -13.83 -18.18 -14.01
C GLU A 671 -12.45 -18.62 -14.51
N ILE A 672 -12.39 -19.33 -15.65
CA ILE A 672 -11.18 -19.81 -16.30
C ILE A 672 -10.79 -18.84 -17.42
N GLN A 673 -9.60 -18.23 -17.33
CA GLN A 673 -9.09 -17.33 -18.37
C GLN A 673 -8.23 -18.04 -19.43
N GLY A 674 -7.71 -19.23 -19.10
CA GLY A 674 -6.96 -20.07 -20.03
C GLY A 674 -6.36 -21.29 -19.35
N ALA A 675 -5.40 -21.93 -20.01
CA ALA A 675 -4.70 -23.12 -19.52
C ALA A 675 -3.17 -22.95 -19.59
N ILE A 676 -2.47 -23.48 -18.59
CA ILE A 676 -1.02 -23.61 -18.56
C ILE A 676 -0.66 -25.08 -18.77
N ILE A 677 0.13 -25.35 -19.82
CA ILE A 677 0.60 -26.70 -20.15
C ILE A 677 1.96 -26.93 -19.50
N TYR A 678 2.06 -27.97 -18.67
CA TYR A 678 3.33 -28.41 -18.05
C TYR A 678 4.01 -29.51 -18.88
N ASP A 679 5.32 -29.68 -18.66
CA ASP A 679 6.12 -30.69 -19.33
C ASP A 679 6.17 -32.00 -18.53
N THR A 680 5.58 -33.06 -19.07
CA THR A 680 5.63 -34.38 -18.45
C THR A 680 7.04 -35.00 -18.46
N LYS A 681 7.96 -34.51 -19.30
CA LYS A 681 9.37 -34.95 -19.34
C LYS A 681 10.25 -34.25 -18.30
N LEU A 682 9.84 -33.06 -17.84
CA LEU A 682 10.48 -32.33 -16.75
C LEU A 682 9.42 -31.99 -15.70
N PRO A 683 9.09 -32.92 -14.79
CA PRO A 683 7.94 -32.81 -13.91
C PRO A 683 7.94 -31.55 -13.03
N ASP A 684 9.11 -31.05 -12.63
CA ASP A 684 9.25 -29.77 -11.89
C ASP A 684 8.54 -28.59 -12.56
N THR A 685 8.34 -28.61 -13.89
CA THR A 685 7.60 -27.55 -14.61
C THR A 685 6.19 -27.35 -14.05
N ILE A 686 5.58 -28.35 -13.43
CA ILE A 686 4.27 -28.21 -12.80
C ILE A 686 4.27 -27.25 -11.60
N ASN A 687 5.40 -27.13 -10.90
CA ASN A 687 5.56 -26.19 -9.80
C ASN A 687 5.49 -24.75 -10.32
N LEU A 688 6.25 -24.45 -11.39
CA LEU A 688 6.16 -23.16 -12.07
C LEU A 688 4.76 -22.93 -12.68
N ALA A 689 4.19 -23.95 -13.31
CA ALA A 689 2.87 -23.86 -13.91
C ALA A 689 1.79 -23.52 -12.86
N SER A 690 1.90 -24.04 -11.64
CA SER A 690 0.95 -23.75 -10.55
C SER A 690 0.98 -22.28 -10.13
N THR A 691 2.18 -21.69 -10.03
CA THR A 691 2.36 -20.25 -9.79
C THR A 691 1.78 -19.41 -10.94
N LEU A 692 2.07 -19.78 -12.19
CA LEU A 692 1.58 -19.08 -13.39
C LEU A 692 0.06 -19.17 -13.55
N ALA A 693 -0.53 -20.33 -13.23
CA ALA A 693 -1.97 -20.54 -13.20
C ALA A 693 -2.67 -19.53 -12.28
N GLY A 694 -2.13 -19.32 -11.08
CA GLY A 694 -2.64 -18.31 -10.15
C GLY A 694 -2.46 -16.86 -10.64
N LEU A 695 -1.32 -16.57 -11.29
CA LEU A 695 -1.01 -15.25 -11.81
C LEU A 695 -1.91 -14.86 -13.00
N TYR A 696 -2.19 -15.81 -13.89
CA TYR A 696 -2.96 -15.57 -15.13
C TYR A 696 -4.43 -15.98 -15.05
N GLY A 697 -4.91 -16.43 -13.90
CA GLY A 697 -6.28 -16.92 -13.77
C GLY A 697 -6.57 -18.14 -14.65
N ALA A 698 -5.57 -19.00 -14.83
CA ALA A 698 -5.58 -20.14 -15.72
C ALA A 698 -5.62 -21.47 -14.94
N VAL A 699 -6.09 -22.54 -15.57
CA VAL A 699 -6.06 -23.90 -15.02
C VAL A 699 -4.84 -24.67 -15.51
N LEU A 700 -4.42 -25.68 -14.76
CA LEU A 700 -3.37 -26.62 -15.17
C LEU A 700 -4.00 -27.71 -16.04
N ALA A 701 -3.48 -27.92 -17.24
CA ALA A 701 -4.03 -28.93 -18.13
C ALA A 701 -2.96 -29.53 -19.03
N THR A 702 -3.21 -30.75 -19.52
CA THR A 702 -2.54 -31.23 -20.74
C THR A 702 -3.18 -30.59 -21.96
N GLU A 703 -2.47 -30.59 -23.09
CA GLU A 703 -3.00 -30.06 -24.35
C GLU A 703 -4.30 -30.77 -24.76
N GLU A 704 -4.40 -32.07 -24.52
CA GLU A 704 -5.61 -32.86 -24.78
C GLU A 704 -6.80 -32.39 -23.94
N LEU A 705 -6.60 -32.18 -22.63
CA LEU A 705 -7.65 -31.69 -21.74
C LEU A 705 -8.07 -30.26 -22.08
N ALA A 706 -7.12 -29.37 -22.39
CA ALA A 706 -7.43 -28.01 -22.81
C ALA A 706 -8.30 -27.99 -24.09
N ARG A 707 -7.97 -28.85 -25.07
CA ARG A 707 -8.78 -29.02 -26.29
C ARG A 707 -10.15 -29.64 -25.99
N ARG A 708 -10.22 -30.66 -25.12
CA ARG A 708 -11.46 -31.35 -24.73
C ARG A 708 -12.49 -30.38 -24.14
N PHE A 709 -12.07 -29.44 -23.28
CA PHE A 709 -12.96 -28.47 -22.64
C PHE A 709 -13.04 -27.12 -23.36
N ASN A 710 -12.39 -26.98 -24.52
CA ASN A 710 -12.33 -25.74 -25.30
C ASN A 710 -11.81 -24.55 -24.46
N ILE A 711 -10.65 -24.73 -23.83
CA ILE A 711 -9.94 -23.72 -23.03
C ILE A 711 -8.71 -23.26 -23.82
N SER A 712 -8.52 -21.94 -23.97
CA SER A 712 -7.37 -21.37 -24.67
C SER A 712 -6.07 -21.59 -23.89
N ILE A 713 -5.01 -22.00 -24.58
CA ILE A 713 -3.69 -22.16 -23.99
C ILE A 713 -3.06 -20.77 -23.80
N THR A 714 -2.80 -20.40 -22.56
CA THR A 714 -2.14 -19.14 -22.19
C THR A 714 -0.62 -19.28 -22.27
N GLU A 715 -0.08 -20.39 -21.78
CA GLU A 715 1.35 -20.67 -21.80
C GLU A 715 1.63 -22.18 -21.92
N ASP A 716 2.68 -22.52 -22.65
CA ASP A 716 3.14 -23.91 -22.84
C ASP A 716 4.60 -24.02 -22.38
N LEU A 717 4.85 -24.87 -21.38
CA LEU A 717 6.16 -25.08 -20.77
C LEU A 717 6.94 -26.24 -21.37
N ARG A 718 6.34 -27.01 -22.29
CA ARG A 718 6.98 -28.20 -22.87
C ARG A 718 8.25 -27.86 -23.63
N GLY A 719 9.34 -28.53 -23.28
CA GLY A 719 10.66 -28.36 -23.92
C GLY A 719 11.32 -27.01 -23.68
N ARG A 720 10.78 -26.15 -22.81
CA ARG A 720 11.35 -24.80 -22.54
C ARG A 720 12.61 -24.82 -21.68
N PHE A 721 12.75 -25.83 -20.82
CA PHE A 721 13.84 -25.92 -19.86
C PHE A 721 14.53 -27.27 -19.98
N LYS A 722 15.86 -27.29 -19.80
CA LYS A 722 16.65 -28.53 -19.89
C LYS A 722 16.65 -29.32 -18.58
N ASN A 723 16.56 -28.62 -17.45
CA ASN A 723 16.61 -29.19 -16.11
C ASN A 723 15.96 -28.23 -15.09
N LYS A 724 15.76 -28.72 -13.86
CA LYS A 724 15.12 -27.94 -12.79
C LYS A 724 15.89 -26.69 -12.33
N PHE A 725 17.23 -26.66 -12.49
CA PHE A 725 18.02 -25.48 -12.13
C PHE A 725 17.72 -24.30 -13.05
N GLU A 726 17.65 -24.54 -14.36
CA GLU A 726 17.27 -23.52 -15.35
C GLU A 726 15.83 -23.04 -15.13
N LEU A 727 14.93 -23.96 -14.81
CA LEU A 727 13.53 -23.67 -14.48
C LEU A 727 13.40 -22.72 -13.29
N TYR A 728 13.97 -23.07 -12.13
CA TYR A 728 13.82 -22.28 -10.91
C TYR A 728 14.62 -20.96 -10.97
N ASP A 729 15.75 -20.92 -11.67
CA ASP A 729 16.46 -19.65 -11.91
C ASP A 729 15.65 -18.70 -12.81
N HIS A 730 14.96 -19.23 -13.83
CA HIS A 730 14.03 -18.45 -14.65
C HIS A 730 12.83 -17.96 -13.83
N ALA A 731 12.21 -18.85 -13.04
CA ALA A 731 11.08 -18.50 -12.17
C ALA A 731 11.43 -17.34 -11.23
N ALA A 732 12.59 -17.41 -10.58
CA ALA A 732 13.07 -16.39 -9.67
C ALA A 732 13.32 -15.03 -10.33
N ARG A 733 13.80 -15.02 -11.58
CA ARG A 733 14.11 -13.76 -12.29
C ARG A 733 12.88 -13.11 -12.91
N GLU A 734 11.98 -13.91 -13.50
CA GLU A 734 10.93 -13.39 -14.40
C GLU A 734 9.52 -13.47 -13.81
N VAL A 735 9.27 -14.39 -12.87
CA VAL A 735 7.93 -14.69 -12.34
C VAL A 735 7.78 -14.21 -10.90
N TRP A 736 8.72 -14.57 -10.03
CA TRP A 736 8.61 -14.28 -8.59
C TRP A 736 8.54 -12.78 -8.22
N PRO A 737 9.17 -11.84 -8.96
CA PRO A 737 8.97 -10.41 -8.71
C PRO A 737 7.53 -9.90 -8.93
N LYS A 738 6.64 -10.73 -9.49
CA LYS A 738 5.23 -10.40 -9.78
C LYS A 738 4.25 -11.01 -8.78
N VAL A 739 4.72 -11.81 -7.82
CA VAL A 739 3.89 -12.49 -6.83
C VAL A 739 4.35 -12.15 -5.40
N THR A 740 3.68 -12.69 -4.39
CA THR A 740 4.02 -12.41 -2.99
C THR A 740 5.39 -12.95 -2.59
N ASP A 741 6.10 -12.18 -1.77
CA ASP A 741 7.38 -12.51 -1.15
C ASP A 741 7.24 -12.94 0.33
N ARG A 742 6.00 -13.15 0.80
CA ARG A 742 5.66 -13.54 2.18
C ARG A 742 5.55 -15.05 2.39
N ILE A 743 5.33 -15.80 1.31
CA ILE A 743 5.24 -17.26 1.33
C ILE A 743 6.05 -17.86 0.19
N ILE A 744 6.66 -19.01 0.45
CA ILE A 744 7.24 -19.91 -0.55
C ILE A 744 6.66 -21.29 -0.31
N THR A 745 6.43 -22.07 -1.36
CA THR A 745 5.85 -23.40 -1.27
C THR A 745 6.81 -24.46 -1.79
N ALA A 746 6.75 -25.66 -1.23
CA ALA A 746 7.61 -26.77 -1.62
C ALA A 746 6.84 -28.09 -1.73
N ILE A 747 6.52 -28.47 -2.97
CA ILE A 747 5.64 -29.61 -3.27
C ILE A 747 6.32 -30.55 -4.25
N LYS A 748 6.36 -31.84 -3.89
CA LYS A 748 6.83 -32.93 -4.75
C LYS A 748 6.04 -32.92 -6.06
N PRO A 749 6.67 -32.84 -7.25
CA PRO A 749 5.94 -32.75 -8.53
C PRO A 749 5.08 -33.97 -8.84
N LEU A 750 5.59 -35.17 -8.55
CA LEU A 750 4.95 -36.46 -8.83
C LEU A 750 4.86 -37.31 -7.57
N SER A 751 3.75 -38.03 -7.42
CA SER A 751 3.57 -39.10 -6.46
C SER A 751 3.64 -40.45 -7.19
N THR A 752 4.14 -41.49 -6.53
CA THR A 752 4.10 -42.85 -7.05
C THR A 752 2.88 -43.56 -6.47
N ILE A 753 2.12 -44.25 -7.33
CA ILE A 753 1.01 -45.11 -6.90
C ILE A 753 1.41 -46.56 -7.15
N LEU A 754 1.54 -47.33 -6.07
CA LEU A 754 1.87 -48.76 -6.11
C LEU A 754 0.60 -49.60 -6.35
N TYR A 755 0.73 -50.68 -7.12
CA TYR A 755 -0.37 -51.62 -7.33
C TYR A 755 -0.46 -52.61 -6.16
N ALA A 756 -1.65 -52.71 -5.53
CA ALA A 756 -1.86 -53.54 -4.34
C ALA A 756 -1.54 -55.04 -4.53
N ASN A 757 -1.79 -55.61 -5.72
CA ASN A 757 -1.67 -57.05 -5.98
C ASN A 757 -0.36 -57.45 -6.69
N ARG A 758 0.76 -56.79 -6.40
CA ARG A 758 2.05 -57.12 -7.05
C ARG A 758 2.74 -58.30 -6.39
N THR A 759 3.06 -59.30 -7.20
CA THR A 759 3.84 -60.45 -6.78
C THR A 759 5.33 -60.09 -6.72
N TRP A 760 5.91 -60.24 -5.54
CA TRP A 760 7.33 -60.08 -5.28
C TRP A 760 7.93 -61.44 -4.94
N THR A 761 9.05 -61.78 -5.58
CA THR A 761 9.78 -63.02 -5.31
C THR A 761 10.94 -62.70 -4.38
N THR A 762 10.99 -63.35 -3.21
CA THR A 762 12.07 -63.16 -2.23
C THR A 762 13.40 -63.70 -2.76
N LEU A 763 14.46 -62.90 -2.61
CA LEU A 763 15.83 -63.21 -3.01
C LEU A 763 16.73 -63.42 -1.79
N LEU A 764 16.67 -62.49 -0.84
CA LEU A 764 17.44 -62.51 0.39
C LEU A 764 16.52 -62.16 1.56
N LYS A 765 16.67 -62.86 2.68
CA LYS A 765 15.92 -62.58 3.91
C LYS A 765 16.79 -62.86 5.13
N ALA A 766 16.79 -61.94 6.10
CA ALA A 766 17.37 -62.17 7.42
C ALA A 766 16.54 -63.23 8.18
N ASN A 767 17.20 -64.25 8.73
CA ASN A 767 16.53 -65.38 9.40
C ASN A 767 16.24 -65.14 10.89
N SER A 768 16.83 -64.09 11.48
CA SER A 768 16.67 -63.69 12.87
C SER A 768 16.62 -62.17 12.96
N SER A 769 15.92 -61.64 13.97
CA SER A 769 15.95 -60.20 14.28
C SER A 769 17.38 -59.82 14.69
N VAL A 770 17.90 -58.79 14.03
CA VAL A 770 19.21 -58.17 14.26
C VAL A 770 18.93 -56.68 14.25
N THR A 771 19.27 -56.01 15.35
CA THR A 771 19.00 -54.59 15.59
C THR A 771 20.30 -53.78 15.74
N ASP A 772 21.41 -54.33 15.27
CA ASP A 772 22.76 -53.75 15.35
C ASP A 772 23.54 -53.96 14.03
N SER A 773 24.80 -53.54 14.00
CA SER A 773 25.67 -53.67 12.83
C SER A 773 26.46 -54.98 12.77
N SER A 774 26.11 -55.99 13.59
CA SER A 774 26.85 -57.25 13.69
C SER A 774 26.86 -58.06 12.39
N ASN A 775 25.83 -57.90 11.55
CA ASN A 775 25.70 -58.56 10.26
C ASN A 775 26.06 -57.65 9.07
N ASN A 776 26.82 -56.58 9.32
CA ASN A 776 27.30 -55.70 8.25
C ASN A 776 28.17 -56.46 7.25
N GLY A 777 27.72 -56.48 5.99
CA GLY A 777 28.34 -57.28 4.97
C GLY A 777 27.88 -56.97 3.56
N THR A 778 28.46 -57.71 2.61
CA THR A 778 28.06 -57.67 1.20
C THR A 778 27.27 -58.91 0.87
N TYR A 779 26.05 -58.72 0.36
CA TYR A 779 25.09 -59.76 0.03
C TYR A 779 24.86 -59.77 -1.47
N THR A 780 24.79 -60.96 -2.06
CA THR A 780 24.63 -61.14 -3.50
C THR A 780 23.38 -61.94 -3.79
N ALA A 781 22.57 -61.45 -4.73
CA ALA A 781 21.35 -62.10 -5.21
C ALA A 781 21.39 -62.26 -6.74
N ASP A 782 20.87 -63.39 -7.22
CA ASP A 782 20.71 -63.66 -8.65
C ASP A 782 19.35 -63.09 -9.13
N LEU A 783 19.41 -62.19 -10.10
CA LEU A 783 18.25 -61.57 -10.77
C LEU A 783 17.98 -62.15 -12.16
N SER A 784 18.75 -63.16 -12.61
CA SER A 784 18.71 -63.67 -13.98
C SER A 784 17.34 -64.19 -14.40
N SER A 785 16.57 -64.75 -13.45
CA SER A 785 15.20 -65.26 -13.69
C SER A 785 14.17 -64.17 -14.01
N PHE A 786 14.46 -62.89 -13.73
CA PHE A 786 13.58 -61.74 -14.00
C PHE A 786 13.89 -61.05 -15.33
N VAL A 787 14.92 -61.49 -16.06
CA VAL A 787 15.38 -60.88 -17.32
C VAL A 787 14.50 -61.27 -18.53
N ASN A 788 13.35 -61.92 -18.30
CA ASN A 788 12.46 -62.39 -19.37
C ASN A 788 11.65 -61.24 -20.01
N GLY A 789 12.23 -60.63 -21.05
CA GLY A 789 11.53 -59.98 -22.16
C GLY A 789 11.19 -58.48 -22.02
N ASN A 790 11.01 -57.94 -20.80
CA ASN A 790 10.57 -56.55 -20.60
C ASN A 790 11.68 -55.53 -20.37
N GLY A 791 12.94 -55.96 -20.31
CA GLY A 791 14.10 -55.06 -20.24
C GLY A 791 14.27 -54.27 -18.93
N THR A 792 13.41 -54.42 -17.92
CA THR A 792 13.56 -53.75 -16.61
C THR A 792 13.25 -54.72 -15.46
N VAL A 793 14.08 -54.69 -14.42
CA VAL A 793 13.88 -55.45 -13.18
C VAL A 793 13.68 -54.48 -12.02
N TYR A 794 12.71 -54.77 -11.15
CA TYR A 794 12.45 -53.99 -9.94
C TYR A 794 12.88 -54.77 -8.71
N VAL A 795 13.56 -54.09 -7.80
CA VAL A 795 14.04 -54.65 -6.53
C VAL A 795 13.41 -53.87 -5.39
N ASN A 796 12.76 -54.56 -4.47
CA ASN A 796 12.18 -54.01 -3.27
C ASN A 796 12.98 -54.47 -2.05
N ILE A 797 13.44 -53.53 -1.24
CA ILE A 797 14.19 -53.78 -0.01
C ILE A 797 13.35 -53.27 1.15
N THR A 798 13.01 -54.15 2.08
CA THR A 798 12.04 -53.93 3.17
C THR A 798 12.54 -54.51 4.48
N ASP A 799 11.90 -54.14 5.58
CA ASP A 799 12.11 -54.77 6.88
C ASP A 799 11.60 -56.23 6.89
N ALA A 800 12.40 -57.15 7.42
CA ALA A 800 12.01 -58.55 7.58
C ALA A 800 11.13 -58.80 8.82
N PHE A 801 11.21 -57.92 9.83
CA PHE A 801 10.48 -57.99 11.10
C PHE A 801 9.88 -56.61 11.46
N PRO A 802 8.89 -56.12 10.70
CA PRO A 802 8.40 -54.74 10.76
C PRO A 802 7.80 -54.29 12.10
N ALA A 803 7.65 -55.20 13.08
CA ALA A 803 7.05 -54.91 14.37
C ALA A 803 8.04 -54.38 15.42
N ASP A 804 9.35 -54.56 15.23
CA ASP A 804 10.37 -54.10 16.19
C ASP A 804 11.01 -52.75 15.82
N GLY A 805 10.76 -52.26 14.59
CA GLY A 805 11.17 -50.94 14.13
C GLY A 805 12.61 -50.82 13.64
N TYR A 806 13.28 -51.92 13.30
CA TYR A 806 14.66 -51.89 12.80
C TYR A 806 14.73 -52.41 11.35
N GLY A 807 15.05 -51.59 10.36
CA GLY A 807 15.01 -51.98 8.95
C GLY A 807 16.37 -52.13 8.27
N PRO A 808 16.41 -52.58 7.01
CA PRO A 808 17.64 -52.68 6.22
C PRO A 808 18.35 -51.33 6.15
N SER A 809 19.65 -51.29 6.42
CA SER A 809 20.50 -50.11 6.20
C SER A 809 21.42 -50.34 4.99
N VAL A 810 21.13 -49.69 3.86
CA VAL A 810 21.79 -49.92 2.56
C VAL A 810 22.75 -48.78 2.21
N TYR A 811 24.04 -49.07 2.12
CA TYR A 811 25.08 -48.07 1.82
C TYR A 811 25.73 -48.25 0.45
N ARG A 812 25.47 -49.35 -0.27
CA ARG A 812 25.87 -49.47 -1.67
C ARG A 812 24.96 -50.44 -2.42
N VAL A 813 24.58 -50.04 -3.63
CA VAL A 813 23.83 -50.86 -4.58
C VAL A 813 24.66 -51.02 -5.84
N LYS A 814 24.95 -52.28 -6.20
CA LYS A 814 25.67 -52.61 -7.42
C LYS A 814 24.95 -53.71 -8.19
N VAL A 815 24.77 -53.50 -9.49
CA VAL A 815 24.17 -54.48 -10.40
C VAL A 815 25.13 -54.74 -11.55
N THR A 816 25.46 -56.01 -11.79
CA THR A 816 26.31 -56.44 -12.90
C THR A 816 25.60 -57.43 -13.81
N GLY A 817 25.81 -57.29 -15.12
CA GLY A 817 25.28 -58.20 -16.14
C GLY A 817 26.34 -59.19 -16.66
N ASP A 818 26.07 -59.80 -17.82
CA ASP A 818 26.98 -60.72 -18.52
C ASP A 818 28.42 -60.18 -18.60
N GLY A 819 29.40 -61.06 -18.36
CA GLY A 819 30.82 -60.68 -18.38
C GLY A 819 31.23 -59.70 -17.28
N ASN A 820 30.44 -59.58 -16.20
CA ASN A 820 30.65 -58.68 -15.08
C ASN A 820 30.58 -57.18 -15.45
N LYS A 821 29.81 -56.85 -16.49
CA LYS A 821 29.59 -55.47 -16.92
C LYS A 821 28.70 -54.74 -15.92
N THR A 822 29.17 -53.62 -15.36
CA THR A 822 28.39 -52.79 -14.43
C THR A 822 27.20 -52.15 -15.14
N ILE A 823 25.99 -52.36 -14.61
CA ILE A 823 24.74 -51.72 -15.02
C ILE A 823 24.40 -50.56 -14.08
N ALA A 824 24.58 -50.77 -12.77
CA ALA A 824 24.43 -49.75 -11.75
C ALA A 824 25.53 -49.94 -10.67
N ASP A 825 26.06 -48.85 -10.14
CA ASP A 825 26.99 -48.85 -8.99
C ASP A 825 26.88 -47.47 -8.34
N PHE A 826 26.14 -47.38 -7.24
CA PHE A 826 25.88 -46.11 -6.56
C PHE A 826 25.72 -46.30 -5.05
N THR A 827 25.91 -45.20 -4.34
CA THR A 827 25.58 -45.04 -2.92
C THR A 827 24.20 -44.39 -2.84
N PRO A 828 23.23 -44.97 -2.11
CA PRO A 828 21.95 -44.32 -1.87
C PRO A 828 22.12 -42.90 -1.31
N GLY A 829 21.32 -41.94 -1.79
CA GLY A 829 21.42 -40.51 -1.47
C GLY A 829 22.27 -39.67 -2.43
N GLU A 830 23.14 -40.27 -3.24
CA GLU A 830 23.92 -39.54 -4.26
C GLU A 830 23.09 -39.27 -5.53
N GLU A 831 23.51 -38.30 -6.35
CA GLU A 831 22.86 -37.93 -7.63
C GLU A 831 22.73 -39.13 -8.60
N ALA A 832 23.63 -40.11 -8.49
CA ALA A 832 23.59 -41.34 -9.29
C ALA A 832 22.37 -42.23 -8.96
N GLU A 833 21.81 -42.14 -7.75
CA GLU A 833 20.63 -42.92 -7.32
C GLU A 833 19.37 -42.55 -8.12
N ASP A 834 19.20 -41.29 -8.53
CA ASP A 834 17.96 -40.76 -9.15
C ASP A 834 17.51 -41.54 -10.39
N SER A 835 18.47 -42.06 -11.16
CA SER A 835 18.16 -42.82 -12.37
C SER A 835 17.57 -44.21 -12.05
N PHE A 836 17.80 -44.71 -10.83
CA PHE A 836 17.46 -46.06 -10.40
C PHE A 836 16.40 -46.11 -9.31
N LEU A 837 16.22 -45.06 -8.50
CA LEU A 837 15.16 -45.03 -7.50
C LEU A 837 13.80 -44.91 -8.21
N PHE A 838 12.98 -45.96 -8.07
CA PHE A 838 11.63 -45.97 -8.61
C PHE A 838 10.67 -45.29 -7.64
N ASP A 839 10.76 -45.68 -6.37
CA ASP A 839 9.99 -45.13 -5.27
C ASP A 839 10.81 -45.18 -3.98
N ASP A 840 10.75 -44.11 -3.20
CA ASP A 840 11.43 -44.03 -1.91
C ASP A 840 10.70 -44.82 -0.82
N GLY A 841 9.44 -45.25 -1.02
CA GLY A 841 8.70 -46.17 -0.15
C GLY A 841 8.64 -45.78 1.33
N GLY A 842 8.80 -44.50 1.67
CA GLY A 842 8.92 -44.05 3.05
C GLY A 842 10.27 -44.38 3.72
N SER A 843 11.28 -44.77 2.93
CA SER A 843 12.67 -44.89 3.38
C SER A 843 13.31 -43.53 3.60
N HIS A 844 14.24 -43.49 4.54
CA HIS A 844 14.96 -42.30 4.96
C HIS A 844 16.44 -42.43 4.63
N LEU A 845 17.11 -41.28 4.47
CA LEU A 845 18.56 -41.23 4.38
C LEU A 845 19.12 -40.91 5.76
N ALA A 846 20.15 -41.65 6.18
CA ALA A 846 20.94 -41.28 7.33
C ALA A 846 21.77 -40.01 7.04
N ASP A 847 21.88 -39.13 8.03
CA ASP A 847 22.55 -37.83 7.91
C ASP A 847 24.02 -37.96 7.43
N TYR A 848 24.45 -37.00 6.61
CA TYR A 848 25.79 -36.90 6.02
C TYR A 848 26.86 -36.46 7.07
N PRO A 849 28.13 -36.96 7.04
CA PRO A 849 28.80 -37.70 5.96
C PRO A 849 28.76 -39.23 6.09
N GLY A 850 28.47 -39.92 4.97
CA GLY A 850 28.53 -41.39 4.84
C GLY A 850 27.19 -42.10 4.65
N GLY A 851 26.12 -41.35 4.35
CA GLY A 851 24.73 -41.78 4.43
C GLY A 851 24.40 -43.10 3.72
N TRP A 852 23.58 -43.90 4.41
CA TRP A 852 22.89 -45.08 3.90
C TRP A 852 21.40 -44.80 3.87
N ARG A 853 20.67 -45.48 2.98
CA ARG A 853 19.21 -45.46 2.98
C ARG A 853 18.70 -46.57 3.88
N PHE A 854 17.75 -46.25 4.76
CA PHE A 854 17.13 -47.23 5.65
C PHE A 854 15.61 -47.22 5.55
N ALA A 855 14.98 -48.36 5.82
CA ALA A 855 13.54 -48.54 5.68
C ALA A 855 12.99 -49.37 6.85
N ASP A 856 12.54 -48.69 7.90
CA ASP A 856 12.06 -49.32 9.13
C ASP A 856 10.57 -49.63 9.08
N GLY A 857 10.12 -50.70 9.74
CA GLY A 857 8.71 -51.03 9.86
C GLY A 857 8.06 -51.31 8.50
N ALA A 858 7.01 -50.56 8.16
CA ALA A 858 6.30 -50.72 6.90
C ALA A 858 6.99 -50.04 5.70
N SER A 859 8.07 -49.29 5.93
CA SER A 859 8.79 -48.59 4.87
C SER A 859 9.53 -49.56 3.94
N ALA A 860 9.78 -49.08 2.74
CA ALA A 860 10.42 -49.81 1.65
C ALA A 860 11.36 -48.89 0.86
N MET A 861 12.26 -49.45 0.06
CA MET A 861 12.94 -48.72 -1.01
C MET A 861 12.90 -49.56 -2.28
N ILE A 862 12.37 -48.98 -3.36
CA ILE A 862 12.15 -49.69 -4.62
C ILE A 862 13.08 -49.12 -5.68
N TYR A 863 13.98 -49.95 -6.17
CA TYR A 863 14.87 -49.64 -7.28
C TYR A 863 14.36 -50.26 -8.59
N LYS A 864 14.60 -49.57 -9.71
CA LYS A 864 14.43 -50.06 -11.08
C LYS A 864 15.80 -50.17 -11.75
N PHE A 865 16.01 -51.23 -12.50
CA PHE A 865 17.22 -51.45 -13.29
C PHE A 865 16.85 -51.81 -14.71
N ASP A 866 17.19 -50.93 -15.66
CA ASP A 866 17.03 -51.20 -17.08
C ASP A 866 18.17 -52.13 -17.54
N VAL A 867 17.77 -53.33 -17.96
CA VAL A 867 18.65 -54.43 -18.35
C VAL A 867 18.90 -54.37 -19.86
N PRO A 868 20.18 -54.37 -20.30
CA PRO A 868 20.50 -54.38 -21.74
C PRO A 868 19.88 -55.56 -22.49
N PRO A 869 19.46 -55.37 -23.76
CA PRO A 869 18.96 -56.46 -24.59
C PRO A 869 19.98 -57.62 -24.65
N GLN A 870 19.48 -58.86 -24.62
CA GLN A 870 20.28 -60.10 -24.67
C GLN A 870 21.09 -60.46 -23.42
N THR A 871 20.91 -59.74 -22.29
CA THR A 871 21.54 -60.13 -21.02
C THR A 871 20.97 -61.45 -20.52
N THR A 872 21.82 -62.42 -20.16
CA THR A 872 21.41 -63.74 -19.65
C THR A 872 21.69 -63.95 -18.16
N GLN A 873 22.70 -63.25 -17.63
CA GLN A 873 23.06 -63.23 -16.22
C GLN A 873 22.93 -61.82 -15.66
N LEU A 874 22.27 -61.70 -14.52
CA LEU A 874 22.12 -60.43 -13.80
C LEU A 874 22.30 -60.66 -12.30
N THR A 875 23.25 -59.95 -11.70
CA THR A 875 23.61 -60.12 -10.29
C THR A 875 23.44 -58.80 -9.56
N LEU A 876 22.71 -58.83 -8.46
CA LEU A 876 22.59 -57.73 -7.51
C LEU A 876 23.58 -57.96 -6.36
N THR A 877 24.36 -56.94 -6.03
CA THR A 877 25.24 -56.89 -4.88
C THR A 877 24.85 -55.70 -4.01
N LEU A 878 24.44 -55.97 -2.78
CA LEU A 878 24.05 -54.99 -1.79
C LEU A 878 25.07 -54.99 -0.65
N SER A 879 25.54 -53.82 -0.26
CA SER A 879 26.28 -53.66 0.98
C SER A 879 25.32 -53.06 2.02
N MET A 880 24.97 -53.86 3.03
CA MET A 880 23.93 -53.54 4.01
C MET A 880 24.13 -54.25 5.35
N TRP A 881 23.40 -53.83 6.39
CA TRP A 881 23.29 -54.51 7.69
C TRP A 881 21.85 -54.43 8.21
N ASN A 882 21.65 -54.89 9.45
CA ASN A 882 20.37 -55.01 10.15
C ASN A 882 19.50 -56.12 9.58
N GLN A 883 18.22 -56.16 9.93
CA GLN A 883 17.26 -57.10 9.33
C GLN A 883 16.74 -56.59 7.98
N PHE A 884 16.70 -57.48 6.98
CA PHE A 884 16.36 -57.11 5.61
C PHE A 884 15.57 -58.21 4.91
N LEU A 885 14.66 -57.79 4.02
CA LEU A 885 13.95 -58.61 3.06
C LEU A 885 14.12 -57.96 1.67
N VAL A 886 14.89 -58.63 0.81
CA VAL A 886 15.12 -58.22 -0.58
C VAL A 886 14.29 -59.11 -1.49
N SER A 887 13.43 -58.50 -2.29
CA SER A 887 12.58 -59.19 -3.25
C SER A 887 12.64 -58.51 -4.61
N ALA A 888 12.34 -59.24 -5.69
CA ALA A 888 12.31 -58.68 -7.04
C ALA A 888 11.08 -59.08 -7.85
N THR A 889 10.82 -58.30 -8.90
CA THR A 889 9.77 -58.56 -9.89
C THR A 889 10.15 -57.99 -11.25
N SER A 890 9.68 -58.61 -12.32
CA SER A 890 9.76 -58.08 -13.70
C SER A 890 8.52 -57.27 -14.09
N ALA A 891 7.48 -57.29 -13.25
CA ALA A 891 6.26 -56.52 -13.46
C ALA A 891 6.39 -55.13 -12.83
N ARG A 892 6.08 -54.08 -13.58
CA ARG A 892 6.14 -52.70 -13.09
C ARG A 892 5.30 -52.51 -11.80
N PRO A 893 5.90 -52.12 -10.67
CA PRO A 893 5.24 -52.16 -9.36
C PRO A 893 4.24 -51.02 -9.13
N GLY A 894 4.34 -49.94 -9.90
CA GLY A 894 3.42 -48.80 -9.83
C GLY A 894 3.51 -47.86 -11.04
N TYR A 895 2.86 -46.71 -10.94
CA TYR A 895 2.95 -45.65 -11.95
C TYR A 895 3.11 -44.27 -11.28
N TYR A 896 3.61 -43.30 -12.03
CA TYR A 896 3.73 -41.92 -11.56
C TYR A 896 2.44 -41.16 -11.85
N LYS A 897 2.00 -40.37 -10.88
CA LYS A 897 0.82 -39.52 -10.95
C LYS A 897 1.22 -38.10 -10.53
N VAL A 898 0.63 -37.09 -11.17
CA VAL A 898 0.79 -35.70 -10.74
C VAL A 898 0.34 -35.54 -9.29
N ASN A 899 1.20 -34.98 -8.44
CA ASN A 899 0.81 -34.64 -7.08
C ASN A 899 -0.05 -33.37 -7.13
N SER A 900 -1.32 -33.50 -6.73
CA SER A 900 -2.28 -32.39 -6.76
C SER A 900 -2.52 -31.74 -5.40
N ILE A 901 -1.99 -32.31 -4.30
CA ILE A 901 -2.29 -31.80 -2.95
C ILE A 901 -1.73 -30.38 -2.77
N PHE A 902 -2.47 -29.55 -2.03
CA PHE A 902 -2.12 -28.17 -1.67
C PHE A 902 -2.05 -27.17 -2.84
N ARG A 903 -2.10 -27.65 -4.10
CA ARG A 903 -1.97 -26.80 -5.29
C ARG A 903 -3.17 -25.88 -5.51
N ASP A 904 -4.33 -26.15 -4.92
CA ASP A 904 -5.44 -25.19 -4.87
C ASP A 904 -5.00 -23.90 -4.14
N TYR A 905 -4.27 -24.03 -3.04
CA TYR A 905 -3.71 -22.89 -2.31
C TYR A 905 -2.68 -22.14 -3.14
N ILE A 906 -1.76 -22.87 -3.78
CA ILE A 906 -0.72 -22.27 -4.63
C ILE A 906 -1.35 -21.47 -5.77
N VAL A 907 -2.36 -22.03 -6.45
CA VAL A 907 -3.07 -21.35 -7.54
C VAL A 907 -3.89 -20.17 -7.02
N SER A 908 -4.54 -20.29 -5.86
CA SER A 908 -5.33 -19.20 -5.28
C SER A 908 -4.49 -17.98 -4.88
N THR A 909 -3.26 -18.22 -4.41
CA THR A 909 -2.32 -17.20 -3.90
C THR A 909 -1.26 -16.78 -4.91
N ALA A 910 -1.13 -17.50 -6.03
CA ALA A 910 -0.01 -17.41 -6.97
C ALA A 910 1.36 -17.57 -6.27
N ALA A 911 1.45 -18.45 -5.26
CA ALA A 911 2.67 -18.62 -4.48
C ALA A 911 3.82 -19.21 -5.33
N PRO A 912 5.07 -18.76 -5.12
CA PRO A 912 6.26 -19.45 -5.62
C PRO A 912 6.30 -20.90 -5.16
N CYS A 913 6.58 -21.85 -6.06
CA CYS A 913 6.66 -23.28 -5.75
C CYS A 913 7.99 -23.89 -6.21
N ILE A 914 8.64 -24.65 -5.33
CA ILE A 914 9.93 -25.32 -5.58
C ILE A 914 9.92 -26.79 -5.14
N TRP A 915 10.98 -27.52 -5.49
CA TRP A 915 11.31 -28.84 -4.96
C TRP A 915 12.82 -29.08 -5.07
N LEU A 916 13.57 -28.70 -4.02
CA LEU A 916 15.04 -28.71 -3.98
C LEU A 916 15.54 -29.39 -2.72
N ASP A 917 16.53 -30.26 -2.87
CA ASP A 917 17.12 -31.07 -1.80
C ASP A 917 18.24 -30.30 -1.06
N SER A 918 18.09 -30.10 0.24
CA SER A 918 19.03 -29.38 1.11
C SER A 918 20.33 -30.14 1.39
N ASN A 919 20.35 -31.46 1.22
CA ASN A 919 21.56 -32.28 1.39
C ASN A 919 22.43 -32.31 0.13
N ARG A 920 21.90 -31.93 -1.03
CA ARG A 920 22.65 -31.92 -2.30
C ARG A 920 23.34 -30.58 -2.53
N PRO A 921 24.70 -30.50 -2.59
CA PRO A 921 25.41 -29.22 -2.61
C PRO A 921 24.95 -28.22 -3.68
N ARG A 922 24.63 -28.70 -4.89
CA ARG A 922 24.14 -27.83 -5.98
C ARG A 922 22.72 -27.32 -5.75
N GLU A 923 21.85 -28.18 -5.24
CA GLU A 923 20.45 -27.82 -4.95
C GLU A 923 20.35 -26.95 -3.71
N ALA A 924 21.08 -27.28 -2.65
CA ALA A 924 21.23 -26.47 -1.45
C ALA A 924 21.74 -25.06 -1.77
N ALA A 925 22.77 -24.93 -2.63
CA ALA A 925 23.27 -23.61 -3.06
C ALA A 925 22.22 -22.81 -3.85
N LEU A 926 21.42 -23.48 -4.68
CA LEU A 926 20.31 -22.84 -5.38
C LEU A 926 19.21 -22.44 -4.38
N LEU A 927 18.81 -23.32 -3.46
CA LEU A 927 17.82 -23.04 -2.43
C LEU A 927 18.20 -21.80 -1.61
N ASP A 928 19.45 -21.71 -1.14
CA ASP A 928 19.96 -20.53 -0.42
C ASP A 928 19.86 -19.24 -1.24
N LYS A 929 20.18 -19.30 -2.54
CA LYS A 929 20.03 -18.16 -3.46
C LYS A 929 18.57 -17.72 -3.60
N LEU A 930 17.64 -18.68 -3.63
CA LEU A 930 16.21 -18.41 -3.81
C LEU A 930 15.59 -17.82 -2.54
N LEU A 931 15.89 -18.38 -1.36
CA LEU A 931 15.34 -17.96 -0.07
C LEU A 931 15.66 -16.50 0.28
N ARG A 932 16.83 -16.00 -0.12
CA ARG A 932 17.24 -14.59 0.12
C ARG A 932 16.37 -13.54 -0.58
N GLN A 933 15.49 -13.95 -1.50
CA GLN A 933 14.57 -13.04 -2.19
C GLN A 933 13.28 -12.80 -1.41
N PHE A 934 13.02 -13.58 -0.36
CA PHE A 934 11.81 -13.48 0.46
C PHE A 934 12.05 -12.58 1.67
N GLN A 935 10.96 -12.05 2.23
CA GLN A 935 11.06 -11.22 3.42
C GLN A 935 11.56 -12.06 4.60
N PRO A 936 12.34 -11.46 5.53
CA PRO A 936 12.57 -12.09 6.82
C PRO A 936 11.23 -12.45 7.45
N ASN A 937 11.14 -13.64 8.06
CA ASN A 937 9.92 -14.19 8.65
C ASN A 937 8.85 -14.65 7.63
N ALA A 938 9.22 -14.90 6.37
CA ALA A 938 8.34 -15.56 5.40
C ALA A 938 8.10 -17.03 5.76
N ALA A 939 6.89 -17.53 5.44
CA ALA A 939 6.50 -18.91 5.70
C ALA A 939 6.89 -19.83 4.53
N TYR A 940 7.55 -20.94 4.85
CA TYR A 940 7.84 -22.03 3.91
C TYR A 940 6.78 -23.12 4.06
N LEU A 941 5.85 -23.21 3.10
CA LEU A 941 4.69 -24.10 3.13
C LEU A 941 4.98 -25.37 2.31
N GLY A 942 5.17 -26.50 2.99
CA GLY A 942 5.45 -27.79 2.36
C GLY A 942 6.55 -28.53 3.10
N TRP A 943 7.25 -29.42 2.41
CA TRP A 943 8.31 -30.24 3.01
C TRP A 943 9.57 -30.34 2.14
N PHE A 944 10.55 -31.11 2.61
CA PHE A 944 11.84 -31.31 1.95
C PHE A 944 11.89 -32.65 1.21
N PRO A 945 12.63 -32.74 0.09
CA PRO A 945 12.93 -34.02 -0.55
C PRO A 945 13.61 -35.01 0.41
N ASN A 946 13.37 -36.31 0.21
CA ASN A 946 13.96 -37.41 0.98
C ASN A 946 13.71 -37.38 2.51
N GLY A 947 12.77 -36.55 2.99
CA GLY A 947 12.48 -36.43 4.42
C GLY A 947 13.58 -35.72 5.22
N ASP A 948 14.41 -34.90 4.57
CA ASP A 948 15.53 -34.19 5.18
C ASP A 948 15.08 -32.98 6.02
N GLU A 949 14.51 -33.27 7.17
CA GLU A 949 14.03 -32.28 8.14
C GLU A 949 15.19 -31.43 8.68
N MET A 950 16.27 -32.07 9.13
CA MET A 950 17.30 -31.40 9.91
C MET A 950 18.05 -30.34 9.11
N THR A 951 18.55 -30.68 7.92
CA THR A 951 19.34 -29.71 7.16
C THR A 951 18.44 -28.69 6.46
N GLY A 952 17.24 -29.11 6.03
CA GLY A 952 16.21 -28.23 5.46
C GLY A 952 15.77 -27.13 6.43
N VAL A 953 15.34 -27.49 7.64
CA VAL A 953 14.92 -26.53 8.68
C VAL A 953 16.08 -25.62 9.08
N THR A 954 17.29 -26.16 9.24
CA THR A 954 18.50 -25.37 9.52
C THR A 954 18.78 -24.33 8.44
N GLN A 955 18.64 -24.71 7.16
CA GLN A 955 18.90 -23.83 6.03
C GLN A 955 17.88 -22.69 5.96
N LEU A 956 16.59 -22.96 6.21
CA LEU A 956 15.56 -21.94 6.28
C LEU A 956 15.77 -20.98 7.47
N ALA A 957 16.03 -21.53 8.65
CA ALA A 957 16.26 -20.76 9.87
C ALA A 957 17.45 -19.79 9.73
N ARG A 958 18.54 -20.20 9.06
CA ARG A 958 19.69 -19.34 8.73
C ARG A 958 19.33 -18.17 7.81
N ASN A 959 18.35 -18.37 6.92
CA ASN A 959 17.81 -17.33 6.05
C ASN A 959 16.67 -16.54 6.72
N GLY A 960 16.27 -16.89 7.94
CA GLY A 960 15.22 -16.22 8.70
C GLY A 960 13.80 -16.61 8.29
N LEU A 961 13.59 -17.83 7.80
CA LEU A 961 12.28 -18.40 7.47
C LEU A 961 11.95 -19.58 8.39
N TYR A 962 10.65 -19.90 8.50
CA TYR A 962 10.15 -21.05 9.25
C TYR A 962 9.31 -21.96 8.35
N VAL A 963 9.15 -23.21 8.75
CA VAL A 963 8.38 -24.23 8.03
C VAL A 963 6.97 -24.32 8.59
N ALA A 964 6.01 -24.58 7.70
CA ALA A 964 4.74 -25.18 8.06
C ALA A 964 4.45 -26.33 7.09
N ALA A 965 4.47 -27.56 7.61
CA ALA A 965 4.23 -28.76 6.80
C ALA A 965 2.78 -28.79 6.29
N THR A 966 2.64 -28.80 4.96
CA THR A 966 1.37 -28.63 4.26
C THR A 966 1.27 -29.44 2.96
N ASP A 967 2.29 -30.24 2.63
CA ASP A 967 2.37 -31.01 1.38
C ASP A 967 1.35 -32.16 1.29
N PHE A 968 0.72 -32.52 2.42
CA PHE A 968 -0.44 -33.40 2.54
C PHE A 968 -1.71 -32.70 3.10
N TYR A 969 -1.76 -31.37 3.09
CA TYR A 969 -2.92 -30.61 3.59
C TYR A 969 -3.99 -30.44 2.50
N PHE A 970 -5.18 -31.00 2.73
CA PHE A 970 -6.29 -30.98 1.78
C PHE A 970 -7.19 -29.75 1.96
N ASN A 971 -7.74 -29.27 0.84
CA ASN A 971 -8.73 -28.17 0.82
C ASN A 971 -8.37 -26.90 1.62
N PRO A 972 -7.10 -26.45 1.66
CA PRO A 972 -6.69 -25.25 2.41
C PRO A 972 -7.53 -24.02 2.04
N THR A 973 -7.90 -23.86 0.77
CA THR A 973 -8.71 -22.71 0.30
C THR A 973 -10.12 -22.66 0.88
N ILE A 974 -10.71 -23.81 1.25
CA ILE A 974 -12.00 -23.89 1.95
C ILE A 974 -11.82 -23.56 3.43
N PHE A 975 -10.85 -24.22 4.08
CA PHE A 975 -10.64 -24.06 5.50
C PHE A 975 -10.19 -22.65 5.88
N SER A 976 -9.41 -21.97 5.03
CA SER A 976 -9.05 -20.55 5.19
C SER A 976 -10.25 -19.59 5.17
N GLY A 977 -11.31 -19.93 4.44
CA GLY A 977 -12.51 -19.08 4.31
C GLY A 977 -13.51 -19.22 5.45
N PHE A 978 -13.23 -20.08 6.44
CA PHE A 978 -14.18 -20.40 7.49
C PHE A 978 -14.40 -19.20 8.43
N ASN A 979 -15.59 -18.60 8.40
CA ASN A 979 -15.92 -17.43 9.21
C ASN A 979 -16.34 -17.84 10.63
N THR A 980 -15.45 -17.65 11.60
CA THR A 980 -15.78 -17.74 13.02
C THR A 980 -16.47 -16.44 13.46
N LYS A 981 -17.77 -16.30 13.17
CA LYS A 981 -18.60 -15.08 13.38
C LYS A 981 -18.69 -14.55 14.83
N SER A 982 -17.82 -14.95 15.75
CA SER A 982 -17.87 -14.50 17.13
C SER A 982 -16.50 -14.58 17.82
N GLN A 983 -15.65 -13.57 17.60
CA GLN A 983 -14.50 -13.31 18.49
C GLN A 983 -14.95 -13.08 19.96
N SER A 984 -16.19 -12.61 20.17
CA SER A 984 -16.79 -12.46 21.50
C SER A 984 -17.19 -13.79 22.14
N GLN A 985 -17.47 -14.86 21.38
CA GLN A 985 -17.63 -16.21 21.92
C GLN A 985 -16.28 -16.92 22.08
N GLN A 986 -15.29 -16.69 21.21
CA GLN A 986 -13.95 -17.31 21.36
C GLN A 986 -13.30 -16.97 22.71
N SER A 987 -13.45 -15.73 23.19
CA SER A 987 -12.98 -15.33 24.53
C SER A 987 -13.75 -15.97 25.70
N SER A 988 -15.00 -16.42 25.46
CA SER A 988 -15.81 -17.14 26.45
C SER A 988 -15.60 -18.66 26.46
N MET A 989 -14.87 -19.19 25.47
CA MET A 989 -14.64 -20.62 25.25
C MET A 989 -13.23 -21.07 25.64
N ARG A 990 -12.60 -20.38 26.60
CA ARG A 990 -11.54 -21.01 27.40
C ARG A 990 -12.14 -22.31 27.95
N GLY A 991 -11.42 -23.42 27.90
CA GLY A 991 -11.73 -24.56 28.76
C GLY A 991 -11.97 -24.06 30.20
N PRO A 992 -12.73 -24.80 31.04
CA PRO A 992 -13.24 -24.31 32.31
C PRO A 992 -12.18 -23.48 33.05
N PRO A 993 -12.52 -22.24 33.49
CA PRO A 993 -11.55 -21.33 34.05
C PRO A 993 -10.79 -22.04 35.16
N TRP A 994 -9.46 -21.92 35.10
CA TRP A 994 -8.52 -22.45 36.08
C TRP A 994 -9.12 -22.40 37.49
N GLN A 995 -9.32 -23.59 38.07
CA GLN A 995 -9.51 -23.71 39.50
C GLN A 995 -8.21 -24.31 40.06
N PRO A 996 -7.64 -23.71 41.13
CA PRO A 996 -6.48 -24.32 41.77
C PRO A 996 -6.88 -25.73 42.20
N PRO A 997 -6.12 -26.78 41.83
CA PRO A 997 -6.36 -28.10 42.38
C PRO A 997 -6.28 -28.00 43.90
N PRO A 998 -7.18 -28.66 44.65
CA PRO A 998 -7.04 -28.76 46.09
C PRO A 998 -5.64 -29.31 46.40
N PRO A 999 -5.00 -28.91 47.52
CA PRO A 999 -3.79 -29.56 47.97
C PRO A 999 -4.02 -31.08 47.99
N PRO A 1000 -3.05 -31.91 47.57
CA PRO A 1000 -3.25 -33.34 47.32
C PRO A 1000 -3.98 -33.97 48.51
N SER A 1001 -5.21 -34.44 48.27
CA SER A 1001 -6.12 -34.89 49.33
C SER A 1001 -5.88 -36.34 49.77
N LYS A 1002 -4.89 -37.01 49.17
CA LYS A 1002 -4.36 -38.33 49.51
C LYS A 1002 -2.85 -38.32 49.30
N LYS A 1003 -2.14 -39.14 50.07
CA LYS A 1003 -0.69 -39.45 50.00
C LYS A 1003 -0.03 -38.92 48.72
N THR A 1004 0.82 -37.90 48.84
CA THR A 1004 1.51 -37.26 47.69
C THR A 1004 2.10 -38.33 46.76
N PRO A 1005 1.80 -38.30 45.44
CA PRO A 1005 2.34 -39.28 44.51
C PRO A 1005 3.86 -39.16 44.44
N LYS A 1006 4.51 -40.25 44.02
CA LYS A 1006 5.97 -40.26 43.84
C LYS A 1006 6.37 -39.49 42.58
N VAL A 1007 5.54 -39.53 41.54
CA VAL A 1007 5.77 -38.87 40.24
C VAL A 1007 4.52 -38.11 39.77
N PHE A 1008 4.67 -36.83 39.43
CA PHE A 1008 3.70 -36.09 38.61
C PHE A 1008 4.08 -36.19 37.14
N LEU A 1009 3.18 -36.75 36.34
CA LEU A 1009 3.40 -37.00 34.91
C LEU A 1009 2.54 -36.06 34.06
N SER A 1010 3.16 -35.36 33.11
CA SER A 1010 2.48 -34.65 32.04
C SER A 1010 2.68 -35.42 30.73
N LEU A 1011 1.62 -35.70 29.98
CA LEU A 1011 1.67 -36.41 28.70
C LEU A 1011 1.25 -35.47 27.58
N VAL A 1012 2.06 -35.36 26.52
CA VAL A 1012 1.82 -34.42 25.42
C VAL A 1012 2.02 -35.14 24.08
N TYR A 1013 1.02 -35.06 23.22
CA TYR A 1013 1.15 -35.41 21.80
C TYR A 1013 1.98 -34.33 21.10
N LEU A 1014 3.07 -34.78 20.47
CA LEU A 1014 3.90 -33.94 19.61
C LEU A 1014 3.34 -33.94 18.18
N GLU A 1015 3.96 -33.24 17.22
CA GLU A 1015 3.53 -33.04 15.80
C GLU A 1015 2.63 -31.84 15.50
N GLY A 1016 2.26 -31.03 16.48
CA GLY A 1016 1.32 -29.92 16.27
C GLY A 1016 1.85 -28.70 15.51
N ASP A 1017 3.12 -28.64 15.11
CA ASP A 1017 3.57 -27.63 14.14
C ASP A 1017 3.05 -27.92 12.73
N ASN A 1018 2.72 -29.19 12.49
CA ASN A 1018 2.37 -29.75 11.22
C ASN A 1018 0.87 -29.56 10.92
N ILE A 1019 0.53 -28.68 9.97
CA ILE A 1019 -0.86 -28.34 9.65
C ILE A 1019 -1.62 -29.54 9.05
N GLN A 1020 -0.95 -30.40 8.28
CA GLN A 1020 -1.56 -31.64 7.79
C GLN A 1020 -1.78 -32.67 8.91
N TYR A 1021 -0.97 -32.68 9.97
CA TYR A 1021 -1.24 -33.49 11.17
C TYR A 1021 -2.50 -32.98 11.89
N ASP A 1022 -2.58 -31.66 12.08
CA ASP A 1022 -3.73 -31.01 12.71
C ASP A 1022 -5.05 -31.31 11.96
N GLN A 1023 -5.01 -31.42 10.63
CA GLN A 1023 -6.18 -31.81 9.84
C GLN A 1023 -6.49 -33.31 9.90
N ARG A 1024 -5.45 -34.17 9.96
CA ARG A 1024 -5.57 -35.61 9.72
C ARG A 1024 -5.44 -36.43 11.00
N SER A 1025 -4.22 -36.83 11.37
CA SER A 1025 -4.01 -37.77 12.48
C SER A 1025 -4.50 -37.21 13.81
N MET A 1026 -4.32 -35.90 14.07
CA MET A 1026 -4.89 -35.27 15.26
C MET A 1026 -6.40 -35.41 15.31
N PHE A 1027 -7.10 -35.25 14.18
CA PHE A 1027 -8.56 -35.39 14.14
C PHE A 1027 -9.02 -36.80 14.50
N GLN A 1028 -8.28 -37.83 14.07
CA GLN A 1028 -8.56 -39.21 14.42
C GLN A 1028 -8.35 -39.46 15.92
N HIS A 1029 -7.20 -39.05 16.46
CA HIS A 1029 -6.91 -39.17 17.89
C HIS A 1029 -7.90 -38.37 18.74
N TRP A 1030 -8.29 -37.19 18.28
CA TRP A 1030 -9.25 -36.33 18.96
C TRP A 1030 -10.64 -36.96 19.05
N ASN A 1031 -10.99 -37.83 18.10
CA ASN A 1031 -12.28 -38.52 18.09
C ASN A 1031 -12.19 -39.95 18.67
N ASP A 1032 -11.05 -40.36 19.23
CA ASP A 1032 -10.90 -41.62 19.94
C ASP A 1032 -11.83 -41.68 21.17
N SER A 1033 -12.51 -42.81 21.34
CA SER A 1033 -13.50 -43.02 22.41
C SER A 1033 -12.94 -42.90 23.84
N ALA A 1034 -11.63 -43.08 24.02
CA ALA A 1034 -10.95 -42.96 25.30
C ALA A 1034 -10.41 -41.54 25.58
N ARG A 1035 -10.50 -40.59 24.63
CA ARG A 1035 -10.12 -39.19 24.88
C ARG A 1035 -10.91 -38.62 26.06
N GLY A 1036 -10.21 -37.86 26.91
CA GLY A 1036 -10.79 -37.26 28.11
C GLY A 1036 -10.76 -38.17 29.34
N SER A 1037 -10.35 -39.45 29.21
CA SER A 1037 -10.14 -40.34 30.37
C SER A 1037 -8.83 -40.08 31.13
N VAL A 1038 -7.85 -39.47 30.46
CA VAL A 1038 -6.54 -39.09 31.00
C VAL A 1038 -6.26 -37.64 30.61
N PRO A 1039 -5.65 -36.81 31.49
CA PRO A 1039 -5.17 -35.48 31.11
C PRO A 1039 -4.09 -35.53 30.03
N LEU A 1040 -4.30 -34.80 28.93
CA LEU A 1040 -3.42 -34.79 27.76
C LEU A 1040 -3.15 -33.36 27.27
N GLY A 1041 -1.89 -33.10 26.92
CA GLY A 1041 -1.49 -31.96 26.09
C GLY A 1041 -1.53 -32.32 24.62
N TRP A 1042 -1.98 -31.38 23.80
CA TRP A 1042 -2.06 -31.51 22.36
C TRP A 1042 -1.33 -30.33 21.75
N THR A 1043 -0.20 -30.58 21.10
CA THR A 1043 0.41 -29.54 20.28
C THR A 1043 -0.50 -29.26 19.07
N ILE A 1044 -0.60 -27.99 18.67
CA ILE A 1044 -1.40 -27.53 17.52
C ILE A 1044 -0.80 -26.27 16.91
N SER A 1045 -0.97 -26.07 15.60
CA SER A 1045 -0.30 -25.00 14.88
C SER A 1045 -1.04 -23.68 15.05
N PRO A 1046 -0.40 -22.63 15.60
CA PRO A 1046 -1.03 -21.32 15.69
C PRO A 1046 -1.38 -20.72 14.33
N LEU A 1047 -0.71 -21.14 13.23
CA LEU A 1047 -1.03 -20.70 11.87
C LEU A 1047 -2.40 -21.16 11.37
N LEU A 1048 -3.03 -22.14 12.03
CA LEU A 1048 -4.43 -22.47 11.74
C LEU A 1048 -5.35 -21.26 11.88
N ARG A 1049 -4.97 -20.24 12.65
CA ARG A 1049 -5.70 -18.96 12.71
C ARG A 1049 -5.90 -18.31 11.34
N ASP A 1050 -5.02 -18.58 10.37
CA ASP A 1050 -5.11 -18.04 9.01
C ASP A 1050 -5.58 -19.11 8.01
N ILE A 1051 -4.98 -20.31 8.06
CA ILE A 1051 -5.13 -21.31 6.99
C ILE A 1051 -6.11 -22.44 7.34
N GLY A 1052 -6.58 -22.48 8.59
CA GLY A 1052 -7.58 -23.45 9.04
C GLY A 1052 -8.37 -22.99 10.26
N PRO A 1053 -8.98 -21.77 10.28
CA PRO A 1053 -9.68 -21.27 11.46
C PRO A 1053 -10.86 -22.17 11.88
N GLY A 1054 -11.48 -22.88 10.93
CA GLY A 1054 -12.50 -23.89 11.22
C GLY A 1054 -11.93 -25.12 11.98
N ILE A 1055 -10.74 -25.59 11.60
CA ILE A 1055 -10.05 -26.71 12.27
C ILE A 1055 -9.69 -26.32 13.70
N LEU A 1056 -9.07 -25.15 13.88
CA LEU A 1056 -8.75 -24.62 15.20
C LEU A 1056 -10.01 -24.48 16.08
N SER A 1057 -11.09 -23.94 15.50
CA SER A 1057 -12.35 -23.75 16.21
C SER A 1057 -13.01 -25.07 16.60
N TYR A 1058 -12.88 -26.12 15.78
CA TYR A 1058 -13.37 -27.46 16.10
C TYR A 1058 -12.71 -27.99 17.37
N TYR A 1059 -11.38 -27.96 17.45
CA TYR A 1059 -10.66 -28.45 18.62
C TYR A 1059 -10.97 -27.61 19.85
N GLN A 1060 -10.94 -26.27 19.75
CA GLN A 1060 -11.27 -25.39 20.87
C GLN A 1060 -12.68 -25.64 21.43
N ARG A 1061 -13.69 -25.86 20.58
CA ARG A 1061 -15.08 -26.08 21.00
C ARG A 1061 -15.34 -27.48 21.57
N THR A 1062 -14.55 -28.47 21.18
CA THR A 1062 -14.76 -29.88 21.54
C THR A 1062 -13.76 -30.40 22.57
N SER A 1063 -12.87 -29.54 23.08
CA SER A 1063 -11.96 -29.82 24.19
C SER A 1063 -12.72 -30.21 25.46
N THR A 1064 -12.24 -31.25 26.14
CA THR A 1064 -12.70 -31.65 27.48
C THR A 1064 -11.91 -30.91 28.57
N GLU A 1065 -12.26 -31.11 29.85
CA GLU A 1065 -11.49 -30.56 30.98
C GLU A 1065 -10.06 -31.13 31.07
N ASN A 1066 -9.84 -32.31 30.49
CA ASN A 1066 -8.57 -33.03 30.48
C ASN A 1066 -7.69 -32.67 29.26
N ASP A 1067 -8.19 -31.87 28.33
CA ASP A 1067 -7.43 -31.45 27.15
C ASP A 1067 -6.79 -30.07 27.35
N LEU A 1068 -5.54 -29.92 26.91
CA LEU A 1068 -4.88 -28.62 26.77
C LEU A 1068 -4.27 -28.49 25.38
N LEU A 1069 -4.67 -27.46 24.64
CA LEU A 1069 -4.01 -27.06 23.40
C LEU A 1069 -2.73 -26.27 23.70
N ILE A 1070 -1.64 -26.64 23.04
CA ILE A 1070 -0.28 -26.14 23.26
C ILE A 1070 0.28 -25.72 21.91
N ALA A 1071 1.09 -24.66 21.84
CA ALA A 1071 1.74 -24.32 20.58
C ALA A 1071 2.79 -25.39 20.21
N GLY A 1072 2.71 -25.90 18.99
CA GLY A 1072 3.74 -26.76 18.40
C GLY A 1072 5.11 -26.05 18.30
N PRO A 1073 6.17 -26.80 18.00
CA PRO A 1073 7.52 -26.24 17.85
C PRO A 1073 7.53 -25.29 16.64
N ASP A 1074 7.94 -24.02 16.72
CA ASP A 1074 8.49 -23.28 17.85
C ASP A 1074 7.69 -21.99 18.09
N GLY A 1075 6.36 -22.07 17.98
CA GLY A 1075 5.47 -20.91 17.97
C GLY A 1075 4.62 -20.89 16.70
N ALA A 1076 4.73 -19.84 15.88
CA ALA A 1076 3.93 -19.76 14.64
C ALA A 1076 4.26 -20.90 13.66
N GLY A 1077 5.51 -21.33 13.55
CA GLY A 1077 5.90 -22.47 12.72
C GLY A 1077 7.21 -23.07 13.16
N TYR A 1078 7.58 -24.18 12.53
CA TYR A 1078 8.72 -24.99 12.93
C TYR A 1078 10.05 -24.40 12.48
N THR A 1079 11.00 -24.24 13.40
CA THR A 1079 12.30 -23.66 13.10
C THR A 1079 13.37 -23.92 14.16
N TYR A 1080 14.65 -23.67 13.86
CA TYR A 1080 15.72 -23.78 14.85
C TYR A 1080 16.16 -22.39 15.33
N PRO A 1081 15.58 -21.84 16.42
CA PRO A 1081 15.78 -20.45 16.81
C PRO A 1081 17.25 -20.10 17.11
N GLY A 1082 18.07 -21.07 17.53
CA GLY A 1082 19.49 -20.90 17.79
C GLY A 1082 20.34 -20.48 16.58
N VAL A 1083 19.89 -20.74 15.34
CA VAL A 1083 20.62 -20.39 14.11
C VAL A 1083 20.08 -19.16 13.38
N TRP A 1084 19.04 -18.51 13.91
CA TRP A 1084 18.42 -17.35 13.26
C TRP A 1084 19.29 -16.09 13.29
N PRO A 1085 19.23 -15.25 12.24
CA PRO A 1085 19.68 -13.86 12.34
C PRO A 1085 18.88 -13.10 13.42
N ARG A 1086 19.56 -12.50 14.40
CA ARG A 1086 18.94 -11.87 15.59
C ARG A 1086 17.80 -10.89 15.27
N ARG A 1087 17.92 -10.07 14.21
CA ARG A 1087 16.87 -9.13 13.80
C ARG A 1087 15.62 -9.84 13.25
N ALA A 1088 15.82 -10.90 12.46
CA ALA A 1088 14.71 -11.70 11.92
C ALA A 1088 14.00 -12.49 13.03
N LEU A 1089 14.77 -13.04 13.99
CA LEU A 1089 14.24 -13.80 15.11
C LEU A 1089 13.26 -12.97 15.96
N SER A 1090 13.60 -11.70 16.26
CA SER A 1090 12.70 -10.81 17.00
C SER A 1090 11.34 -10.63 16.32
N THR A 1091 11.33 -10.58 14.98
CA THR A 1091 10.10 -10.46 14.18
C THR A 1091 9.26 -11.73 14.27
N PHE A 1092 9.90 -12.89 14.09
CA PHE A 1092 9.25 -14.20 14.23
C PHE A 1092 8.66 -14.42 15.62
N LEU A 1093 9.42 -14.12 16.68
CA LEU A 1093 8.97 -14.30 18.06
C LEU A 1093 7.78 -13.40 18.37
N THR A 1094 7.84 -12.12 17.97
CA THR A 1094 6.75 -11.17 18.20
C THR A 1094 5.47 -11.65 17.52
N GLN A 1095 5.56 -12.03 16.24
CA GLN A 1095 4.42 -12.59 15.51
C GLN A 1095 3.92 -13.88 16.17
N SER A 1096 4.80 -14.81 16.53
CA SER A 1096 4.45 -16.06 17.22
C SER A 1096 3.69 -15.82 18.52
N GLY A 1097 4.14 -14.86 19.34
CA GLY A 1097 3.45 -14.50 20.57
C GLY A 1097 2.04 -13.94 20.31
N GLU A 1098 1.84 -13.16 19.25
CA GLU A 1098 0.51 -12.68 18.85
C GLU A 1098 -0.40 -13.81 18.37
N TYR A 1099 0.13 -14.75 17.58
CA TYR A 1099 -0.61 -15.93 17.15
C TYR A 1099 -1.02 -16.77 18.35
N MET A 1100 -0.09 -17.13 19.22
CA MET A 1100 -0.36 -17.98 20.39
C MET A 1100 -1.43 -17.37 21.30
N ARG A 1101 -1.37 -16.06 21.56
CA ARG A 1101 -2.42 -15.36 22.33
C ARG A 1101 -3.78 -15.39 21.62
N ALA A 1102 -3.79 -15.21 20.30
CA ALA A 1102 -5.03 -15.23 19.53
C ALA A 1102 -5.63 -16.64 19.39
N THR A 1103 -4.79 -17.68 19.42
CA THR A 1103 -5.22 -19.10 19.33
C THR A 1103 -5.39 -19.77 20.69
N GLN A 1104 -5.13 -19.07 21.79
CA GLN A 1104 -5.19 -19.60 23.16
C GLN A 1104 -4.25 -20.79 23.40
N THR A 1105 -3.07 -20.74 22.78
CA THR A 1105 -2.00 -21.74 22.94
C THR A 1105 -0.79 -21.14 23.67
N ASP A 1106 -1.01 -20.07 24.45
CA ASP A 1106 0.03 -19.24 25.07
C ASP A 1106 0.41 -19.65 26.50
N GLU A 1107 -0.15 -20.75 27.03
CA GLU A 1107 0.14 -21.22 28.38
C GLU A 1107 1.36 -22.13 28.46
N VAL A 1108 1.57 -22.99 27.47
CA VAL A 1108 2.72 -23.89 27.38
C VAL A 1108 3.24 -23.84 25.95
N LEU A 1109 4.55 -23.90 25.78
CA LEU A 1109 5.21 -23.94 24.48
C LEU A 1109 6.12 -25.16 24.41
N PHE A 1110 6.05 -25.88 23.29
CA PHE A 1110 7.07 -26.86 22.94
C PHE A 1110 8.11 -26.17 22.04
N VAL A 1111 9.39 -26.35 22.37
CA VAL A 1111 10.51 -25.82 21.59
C VAL A 1111 11.47 -26.96 21.25
N TYR A 1112 11.88 -27.02 20.00
CA TYR A 1112 12.79 -28.00 19.46
C TYR A 1112 13.89 -27.28 18.66
N ASP A 1113 15.15 -27.43 19.10
CA ASP A 1113 16.29 -26.75 18.49
C ASP A 1113 17.44 -27.75 18.33
N ARG A 1114 17.77 -28.07 17.08
CA ARG A 1114 18.88 -28.99 16.74
C ARG A 1114 19.82 -28.36 15.72
N ILE A 1115 21.11 -28.58 15.92
CA ILE A 1115 22.16 -28.17 15.00
C ILE A 1115 23.02 -29.39 14.68
N ASN A 1116 23.11 -29.79 13.40
CA ASN A 1116 23.91 -30.93 12.93
C ASN A 1116 23.69 -32.23 13.75
N ALA A 1117 22.43 -32.70 13.85
CA ALA A 1117 22.07 -33.89 14.63
C ALA A 1117 22.32 -33.81 16.16
N THR A 1118 22.67 -32.64 16.70
CA THR A 1118 22.86 -32.43 18.14
C THR A 1118 21.83 -31.46 18.70
N ASP A 1119 21.22 -31.82 19.83
CA ASP A 1119 20.33 -30.93 20.58
C ASP A 1119 21.09 -29.68 20.99
N ASN A 1120 20.53 -28.51 20.68
CA ASN A 1120 21.12 -27.22 20.99
C ASN A 1120 20.40 -26.58 22.19
N PRO A 1121 20.96 -26.67 23.42
CA PRO A 1121 20.23 -26.28 24.62
C PRO A 1121 19.73 -24.83 24.59
N LEU A 1122 18.48 -24.64 25.02
CA LEU A 1122 17.89 -23.31 25.16
C LEU A 1122 18.70 -22.42 26.11
N THR A 1123 19.32 -21.39 25.57
CA THR A 1123 20.07 -20.40 26.36
C THR A 1123 19.11 -19.56 27.23
N PRO A 1124 19.55 -19.06 28.40
CA PRO A 1124 18.73 -18.17 29.24
C PRO A 1124 18.17 -16.96 28.50
N GLY A 1125 18.96 -16.37 27.59
CA GLY A 1125 18.52 -15.24 26.77
C GLY A 1125 17.38 -15.61 25.82
N LEU A 1126 17.50 -16.74 25.12
CA LEU A 1126 16.45 -17.20 24.19
C LEU A 1126 15.18 -17.60 24.93
N THR A 1127 15.31 -18.25 26.10
CA THR A 1127 14.19 -18.54 27.00
C THR A 1127 13.43 -17.26 27.40
N LEU A 1128 14.15 -16.20 27.74
CA LEU A 1128 13.54 -14.90 28.05
C LEU A 1128 12.91 -14.24 26.83
N ASP A 1129 13.51 -14.36 25.64
CA ASP A 1129 12.97 -13.83 24.39
C ASP A 1129 11.60 -14.45 24.08
N PHE A 1130 11.47 -15.79 24.15
CA PHE A 1130 10.18 -16.49 24.02
C PHE A 1130 9.17 -16.03 25.07
N ARG A 1131 9.58 -15.99 26.35
CA ARG A 1131 8.71 -15.57 27.45
C ARG A 1131 8.22 -14.12 27.28
N ASN A 1132 9.08 -13.22 26.82
CA ASN A 1132 8.73 -11.82 26.60
C ASN A 1132 7.76 -11.68 25.42
N ALA A 1133 8.00 -12.41 24.33
CA ALA A 1133 7.19 -12.34 23.11
C ALA A 1133 5.75 -12.83 23.32
N VAL A 1134 5.57 -13.94 24.06
CA VAL A 1134 4.25 -14.49 24.41
C VAL A 1134 3.56 -13.68 25.51
N GLY A 1135 4.35 -13.09 26.42
CA GLY A 1135 3.88 -12.28 27.54
C GLY A 1135 4.25 -12.94 28.88
N ARG A 1136 4.98 -12.19 29.72
CA ARG A 1136 5.63 -12.72 30.95
C ARG A 1136 4.70 -13.43 31.94
N ASN A 1137 3.42 -13.09 31.93
CA ASN A 1137 2.40 -13.61 32.84
C ASN A 1137 1.55 -14.73 32.23
N ASN A 1138 1.61 -14.91 30.90
CA ASN A 1138 0.79 -15.90 30.19
C ASN A 1138 1.50 -17.25 30.14
N LEU A 1139 2.74 -17.26 29.63
CA LEU A 1139 3.51 -18.49 29.46
C LEU A 1139 3.92 -19.10 30.81
N ARG A 1140 3.61 -20.38 31.01
CA ARG A 1140 3.81 -21.12 32.26
C ARG A 1140 5.13 -21.88 32.31
N GLY A 1141 5.58 -22.41 31.18
CA GLY A 1141 6.84 -23.15 31.05
C GLY A 1141 7.08 -23.57 29.61
N ILE A 1142 8.28 -24.09 29.34
CA ILE A 1142 8.69 -24.62 28.03
C ILE A 1142 9.04 -26.10 28.16
N TYR A 1143 8.46 -26.92 27.28
CA TYR A 1143 8.98 -28.24 26.98
C TYR A 1143 10.09 -28.10 25.95
N TYR A 1144 11.24 -28.71 26.21
CA TYR A 1144 12.38 -28.72 25.31
C TYR A 1144 12.61 -30.13 24.77
N GLY A 1145 12.71 -30.27 23.45
CA GLY A 1145 12.70 -31.58 22.77
C GLY A 1145 13.97 -32.43 22.90
N SER A 1146 14.74 -32.28 23.98
CA SER A 1146 15.78 -33.26 24.32
C SER A 1146 15.12 -34.47 24.99
N PHE A 1147 15.15 -35.62 24.33
CA PHE A 1147 14.48 -36.83 24.82
C PHE A 1147 15.42 -37.67 25.69
N VAL A 1148 14.99 -38.01 26.91
CA VAL A 1148 15.78 -38.74 27.90
C VAL A 1148 15.06 -40.00 28.41
N SER A 1149 15.81 -40.99 28.87
CA SER A 1149 15.27 -42.29 29.33
C SER A 1149 15.66 -42.67 30.76
N THR A 1150 16.46 -41.84 31.44
CA THR A 1150 16.97 -42.10 32.80
C THR A 1150 16.62 -40.96 33.75
N VAL A 1151 16.51 -41.27 35.04
CA VAL A 1151 16.15 -40.27 36.07
C VAL A 1151 17.22 -39.18 36.23
N ASP A 1152 18.51 -39.53 36.08
CA ASP A 1152 19.63 -38.57 36.21
C ASP A 1152 19.70 -37.58 35.04
N ALA A 1153 19.12 -37.94 33.90
CA ALA A 1153 19.06 -37.09 32.73
C ALA A 1153 17.87 -36.13 32.77
N LEU A 1154 16.88 -36.30 33.66
CA LEU A 1154 15.76 -35.38 33.80
C LEU A 1154 16.23 -34.05 34.39
N GLN A 1155 16.12 -32.98 33.62
CA GLN A 1155 16.56 -31.65 34.00
C GLN A 1155 15.41 -30.65 33.90
N VAL A 1156 15.19 -29.93 35.01
CA VAL A 1156 14.33 -28.75 35.07
C VAL A 1156 15.22 -27.53 35.29
N ASN A 1157 15.52 -26.81 34.21
CA ASN A 1157 16.27 -25.57 34.26
C ASN A 1157 15.33 -24.40 34.58
N VAL A 1158 15.68 -23.62 35.61
CA VAL A 1158 14.88 -22.46 36.03
C VAL A 1158 15.65 -21.19 35.73
N THR A 1159 15.20 -20.43 34.73
CA THR A 1159 15.76 -19.12 34.36
C THR A 1159 14.85 -18.02 34.90
N GLU A 1160 15.31 -17.21 35.84
CA GLU A 1160 14.49 -16.15 36.48
C GLU A 1160 13.10 -16.65 36.96
N GLY A 1161 13.07 -17.81 37.61
CA GLY A 1161 11.82 -18.43 38.11
C GLY A 1161 10.92 -19.03 37.02
N PHE A 1162 11.37 -19.09 35.75
CA PHE A 1162 10.65 -19.70 34.64
C PHE A 1162 11.21 -21.09 34.30
N PRO A 1163 10.39 -22.15 34.37
CA PRO A 1163 10.84 -23.53 34.18
C PRO A 1163 10.92 -23.94 32.70
N VAL A 1164 12.01 -24.61 32.35
CA VAL A 1164 12.24 -25.31 31.08
C VAL A 1164 12.60 -26.76 31.43
N THR A 1165 11.95 -27.75 30.79
CA THR A 1165 12.18 -29.16 31.09
C THR A 1165 12.39 -29.97 29.83
N ASN A 1166 13.26 -30.97 29.91
CA ASN A 1166 13.35 -32.01 28.90
C ASN A 1166 12.24 -33.07 29.06
N MET A 1167 12.09 -33.96 28.08
CA MET A 1167 10.98 -34.91 27.98
C MET A 1167 11.46 -36.36 27.89
N VAL A 1168 10.60 -37.30 28.25
CA VAL A 1168 10.81 -38.74 28.05
C VAL A 1168 10.05 -39.16 26.80
N SER A 1169 10.72 -39.81 25.85
CA SER A 1169 10.06 -40.32 24.65
C SER A 1169 9.20 -41.56 24.97
N ILE A 1170 7.96 -41.57 24.48
CA ILE A 1170 6.98 -42.62 24.67
C ILE A 1170 6.46 -43.05 23.29
N GLY A 1171 7.16 -44.00 22.68
CA GLY A 1171 6.82 -44.52 21.36
C GLY A 1171 5.85 -45.71 21.36
N ASN A 1172 5.79 -46.48 22.46
CA ASN A 1172 4.84 -47.59 22.56
C ASN A 1172 4.39 -47.83 24.01
N GLU A 1173 3.26 -48.52 24.17
CA GLU A 1173 2.62 -48.75 25.46
C GLU A 1173 3.51 -49.51 26.46
N GLU A 1174 4.18 -50.60 26.05
CA GLU A 1174 4.92 -51.46 26.97
C GLU A 1174 6.28 -50.86 27.37
N SER A 1175 7.06 -50.42 26.39
CA SER A 1175 8.36 -49.77 26.59
C SER A 1175 8.21 -48.43 27.30
N GLY A 1176 7.18 -47.66 26.95
CA GLY A 1176 6.84 -46.41 27.62
C GLY A 1176 6.54 -46.63 29.11
N ALA A 1177 5.65 -47.58 29.43
CA ALA A 1177 5.35 -47.94 30.81
C ALA A 1177 6.56 -48.51 31.58
N ALA A 1178 7.42 -49.28 30.92
CA ALA A 1178 8.64 -49.81 31.52
C ALA A 1178 9.64 -48.69 31.84
N THR A 1179 9.85 -47.76 30.92
CA THR A 1179 10.76 -46.62 31.07
C THR A 1179 10.32 -45.71 32.22
N LEU A 1180 9.02 -45.37 32.27
CA LEU A 1180 8.46 -44.55 33.34
C LEU A 1180 8.59 -45.24 34.71
N ARG A 1181 8.27 -46.55 34.80
CA ARG A 1181 8.44 -47.32 36.05
C ARG A 1181 9.89 -47.35 36.49
N ASN A 1182 10.84 -47.57 35.58
CA ASN A 1182 12.26 -47.55 35.89
C ASN A 1182 12.72 -46.18 36.44
N ILE A 1183 12.19 -45.07 35.91
CA ILE A 1183 12.44 -43.72 36.44
C ILE A 1183 11.90 -43.59 37.88
N SER A 1184 10.66 -44.03 38.13
CA SER A 1184 10.08 -44.03 39.48
C SER A 1184 10.89 -44.89 40.44
N GLU A 1185 11.24 -46.13 40.06
CA GLU A 1185 11.97 -47.08 40.89
C GLU A 1185 13.37 -46.61 41.27
N ASN A 1186 14.01 -45.78 40.44
CA ASN A 1186 15.33 -45.21 40.71
C ASN A 1186 15.30 -43.83 41.39
N TRP A 1187 14.14 -43.19 41.51
CA TRP A 1187 14.03 -41.93 42.24
C TRP A 1187 14.24 -42.11 43.74
N ARG A 1188 15.13 -41.31 44.34
CA ARG A 1188 15.50 -41.32 45.77
C ARG A 1188 15.31 -39.95 46.45
N GLY A 1189 14.75 -38.96 45.75
CA GLY A 1189 14.58 -37.61 46.29
C GLY A 1189 13.52 -37.52 47.40
N ARG A 1190 13.59 -36.45 48.21
CA ARG A 1190 12.67 -36.24 49.36
C ARG A 1190 11.25 -35.85 48.93
N GLY A 1191 11.09 -35.26 47.74
CA GLY A 1191 9.80 -34.81 47.19
C GLY A 1191 9.40 -35.54 45.92
N PRO A 1192 8.21 -35.23 45.37
CA PRO A 1192 7.74 -35.84 44.13
C PRO A 1192 8.65 -35.45 42.96
N LEU A 1193 8.85 -36.40 42.05
CA LEU A 1193 9.52 -36.16 40.77
C LEU A 1193 8.50 -35.60 39.75
N PHE A 1194 8.96 -34.70 38.90
CA PHE A 1194 8.16 -34.13 37.82
C PHE A 1194 8.69 -34.65 36.50
N VAL A 1195 7.87 -35.40 35.75
CA VAL A 1195 8.23 -36.00 34.46
C VAL A 1195 7.30 -35.48 33.37
N ALA A 1196 7.88 -35.07 32.23
CA ALA A 1196 7.14 -34.75 31.02
C ALA A 1196 7.36 -35.88 29.99
N GLY A 1197 6.28 -36.45 29.48
CA GLY A 1197 6.27 -37.53 28.50
C GLY A 1197 5.83 -37.02 27.13
N ALA A 1198 6.64 -37.30 26.12
CA ALA A 1198 6.38 -37.02 24.72
C ALA A 1198 5.76 -38.26 24.07
N VAL A 1199 4.48 -38.19 23.74
CA VAL A 1199 3.71 -39.29 23.16
C VAL A 1199 3.83 -39.24 21.64
N SER A 1200 4.25 -40.35 21.02
CA SER A 1200 4.27 -40.49 19.56
C SER A 1200 2.84 -40.45 19.01
N ALA A 1201 2.55 -39.48 18.16
CA ALA A 1201 1.26 -39.36 17.49
C ALA A 1201 1.06 -40.38 16.35
N PHE A 1202 2.10 -41.09 15.94
CA PHE A 1202 2.01 -42.10 14.89
C PHE A 1202 1.70 -43.50 15.45
N ASP A 1203 2.18 -43.78 16.66
CA ASP A 1203 2.16 -45.15 17.22
C ASP A 1203 1.18 -45.31 18.40
N MET A 1204 0.76 -44.21 19.03
CA MET A 1204 -0.06 -44.24 20.25
C MET A 1204 -1.40 -43.51 20.07
N THR A 1205 -2.51 -44.23 20.28
CA THR A 1205 -3.84 -43.63 20.37
C THR A 1205 -4.19 -43.26 21.81
N PRO A 1206 -5.17 -42.38 22.06
CA PRO A 1206 -5.63 -42.10 23.43
C PRO A 1206 -6.07 -43.37 24.19
N THR A 1207 -6.60 -44.36 23.48
CA THR A 1207 -6.90 -45.69 24.05
C THR A 1207 -5.64 -46.40 24.56
N SER A 1208 -4.55 -46.43 23.79
CA SER A 1208 -3.30 -47.06 24.23
C SER A 1208 -2.61 -46.27 25.34
N VAL A 1209 -2.71 -44.93 25.32
CA VAL A 1209 -2.23 -44.06 26.41
C VAL A 1209 -3.00 -44.34 27.71
N ALA A 1210 -4.34 -44.42 27.65
CA ALA A 1210 -5.16 -44.76 28.83
C ALA A 1210 -4.85 -46.16 29.37
N SER A 1211 -4.54 -47.12 28.49
CA SER A 1211 -4.05 -48.44 28.88
C SER A 1211 -2.69 -48.37 29.58
N MET A 1212 -1.74 -47.61 29.02
CA MET A 1212 -0.42 -47.39 29.60
C MET A 1212 -0.51 -46.79 31.01
N VAL A 1213 -1.31 -45.73 31.19
CA VAL A 1213 -1.46 -45.06 32.48
C VAL A 1213 -2.01 -46.02 33.55
N ARG A 1214 -2.98 -46.88 33.19
CA ARG A 1214 -3.49 -47.91 34.11
C ARG A 1214 -2.41 -48.90 34.57
N LYS A 1215 -1.37 -49.14 33.77
CA LYS A 1215 -0.25 -50.04 34.10
C LYS A 1215 0.80 -49.39 35.03
N LEU A 1216 0.81 -48.06 35.20
CA LEU A 1216 1.82 -47.34 35.99
C LEU A 1216 1.61 -47.46 37.51
N GLY A 1217 0.38 -47.70 37.97
CA GLY A 1217 0.03 -47.86 39.40
C GLY A 1217 -0.03 -46.54 40.19
N ASP A 1218 -0.21 -46.64 41.51
CA ASP A 1218 -0.48 -45.50 42.41
C ASP A 1218 0.73 -44.56 42.64
N ASP A 1219 1.91 -44.91 42.13
CA ASP A 1219 3.12 -44.06 42.23
C ASP A 1219 3.01 -42.80 41.34
N PHE A 1220 2.15 -42.83 40.32
CA PHE A 1220 2.02 -41.79 39.31
C PHE A 1220 0.69 -41.05 39.43
N GLU A 1221 0.73 -39.73 39.33
CA GLU A 1221 -0.44 -38.88 39.11
C GLU A 1221 -0.28 -38.16 37.77
N VAL A 1222 -1.15 -38.45 36.81
CA VAL A 1222 -1.16 -37.77 35.51
C VAL A 1222 -1.94 -36.47 35.64
N VAL A 1223 -1.32 -35.37 35.23
CA VAL A 1223 -1.89 -34.02 35.34
C VAL A 1223 -1.74 -33.27 34.02
N ARG A 1224 -2.65 -32.33 33.78
CA ARG A 1224 -2.63 -31.50 32.58
C ARG A 1224 -1.35 -30.63 32.53
N PRO A 1225 -0.76 -30.34 31.35
CA PRO A 1225 0.55 -29.69 31.28
C PRO A 1225 0.68 -28.31 31.95
N ASP A 1226 -0.36 -27.48 31.87
CA ASP A 1226 -0.44 -26.18 32.56
C ASP A 1226 -0.42 -26.34 34.09
N MET A 1227 -1.16 -27.33 34.61
CA MET A 1227 -1.18 -27.68 36.03
C MET A 1227 0.16 -28.24 36.49
N TRP A 1228 0.80 -29.07 35.68
CA TRP A 1228 2.12 -29.64 35.93
C TRP A 1228 3.16 -28.54 36.20
N PHE A 1229 3.26 -27.52 35.32
CA PHE A 1229 4.20 -26.40 35.51
C PHE A 1229 3.86 -25.50 36.70
N GLN A 1230 2.61 -25.48 37.15
CA GLN A 1230 2.22 -24.76 38.35
C GLN A 1230 2.58 -25.52 39.63
N LEU A 1231 2.31 -26.83 39.67
CA LEU A 1231 2.72 -27.70 40.77
C LEU A 1231 4.24 -27.68 40.95
N LEU A 1232 4.96 -27.74 39.84
CA LEU A 1232 6.42 -27.63 39.81
C LEU A 1232 6.94 -26.35 40.48
N ARG A 1233 6.29 -25.20 40.24
CA ARG A 1233 6.67 -23.92 40.87
C ARG A 1233 6.28 -23.82 42.35
N ARG A 1234 5.23 -24.53 42.77
CA ARG A 1234 4.76 -24.52 44.16
C ARG A 1234 5.48 -25.53 45.05
N ARG A 1235 6.27 -26.46 44.50
CA ARG A 1235 6.93 -27.54 45.24
C ARG A 1235 7.70 -27.07 46.49
N GLU A 1236 8.30 -25.89 46.44
CA GLU A 1236 9.08 -25.32 47.55
C GLU A 1236 8.22 -24.85 48.73
N SER A 1237 6.92 -24.62 48.50
CA SER A 1237 5.95 -24.22 49.52
C SER A 1237 5.26 -25.39 50.23
N TRP A 1238 5.62 -26.63 49.89
CA TRP A 1238 4.95 -27.83 50.41
C TRP A 1238 5.50 -28.22 51.79
N PRO A 1239 4.64 -28.45 52.79
CA PRO A 1239 5.08 -28.76 54.15
C PRO A 1239 5.81 -30.12 54.22
N GLY A 1240 7.01 -30.13 54.82
CA GLY A 1240 7.79 -31.35 55.08
C GLY A 1240 8.91 -31.68 54.07
N LEU A 1241 9.19 -30.80 53.11
CA LEU A 1241 10.21 -31.00 52.06
C LEU A 1241 11.51 -30.19 52.24
N GLY A 1242 11.71 -29.59 53.42
CA GLY A 1242 12.92 -28.85 53.81
C GLY A 1242 14.14 -29.69 54.15
#